data_AF-A0A1E3PYZ1-F1
#
_entry.id   AF-A0A1E3PYZ1-F1
#
_cell.length_a   1.000
_cell.length_b   1.000
_cell.length_c   1.000
_cell.angle_alpha   90.00
_cell.angle_beta   90.00
_cell.angle_gamma   90.00
#
_symmetry.space_group_name_H-M   'P 1'
#
loop_
_entity.id
_entity.type
_entity.pdbx_description
1 polymer ?
#
loop_
_entity_poly.entity_id
_entity_poly.type
_entity_poly.pdbx_seq_one_letter_code
_entity_poly.pdbx_strand_id
1 'polypeptide(L)'
;MSFSPEQGSYPRIGLSVPQMKPFYEVVVVGSGYGAGVAASRMARTGHSVAVLEKGIERWPGEFPEDVTDAIPEVHVSAPYQDVETGKRNGLYHLYIGNEQNAFVGEGLGGTSHLNANVALRMDDLTERMDIWPPEIKAEGLSKYYDRAEQMLRPNKYPEDWPVLKKLSTLERQATQLGPDYSSRFGRAPITVTFDDGLNAAGVHQNASTLTGNDCTGINDGSKTTTLVTYIADAWNHGAEIFCSCEVTYVKYIESTKKWAVFYRWLQPGRQDFSDEFSTQPFFVLTNTVFLGAGALGSTEIIMRSKAIGLPVSDNAGRSYSGNGDILAFGYNLGDGECNAIGMGPNDPKKRPITEQVGPCITGIIDMRNNPEVLNRYVIEEGVAPFALWPFLQSLFDLTPDKVQPHRNPLQEIAARARVIQSRFGGPFVGALNRTMMYLIMSHDDNQGILSLHNDKLRIAFDGVGDTSRVRELQETLARMTVRNGGIFVPGPFETPIARNGLITVHSIGGCVMGTDGSNGVTNHKGQVFKYSDGKRKTEVHTGLYVVDGAVIPAALGVNPFLTITAIAERTVEFAAKDRGWVISPRRITQAINFKMPAYAPPRPLRQVARNLEAAHRGFLTPFPSQGGIAFSEVMKGYFGTDLLSDDYRTAESQGRSSSSTMEFFLTIIAYDLHALVSLDDHSADIVGTVSCRALSADPLLVCPGSRFRLFSRDLNHVSTENLAYDLNLLATDGSKYKFEGHKIVDTRSMLNAALVWKATTTLYVTVSTVEDKGDLKAGTVMGRGILHLGVSDFVKELTGFAAWANLPENINFLPGLARLRQQLASFQISTQFVMYFARHVAEHFLPPMLQYPGSNKDMEYPTTSVKHEQWYVTTKDGGTVRMHRWNAGRKGPILLVPGASVTYEIFGTNLIPTNFVTFLTDRGYDVFSLDHRLSPTIRASTGQIAMESVRFDVEAAVSETRRYTGCINISAVVHCAGSVATFIGLLDGTISGVGHVVASQVAMHPVAASVNWLKAHLYLAPIVNRVLGVDYLEVNSTPRGLKQIAIDQALRLYPVGKFSEICGSTVCHRSSLWFGLLWHHANLNDALHSNLDKIIGGVNMTTLRQLIDMTIKKQLLNIRREKVYVTPNNARKNLNFPITFIHGDKNQTYDLESTDADYNFLRNVNGPDWYRRKVFQNYGHLDTWFGVEAYKDIYPWVLEDIEYWADKNKIGYLAVSDETLHEKYEMLQEKLEILHKE
;
A
#
# COMPACT_ATOMS: atom_id res chain seq x y z
N MET A 1 7.08 -31.12 18.10
CA MET A 1 6.61 -30.49 19.34
C MET A 1 5.11 -30.31 19.20
N SER A 2 4.34 -31.24 19.76
CA SER A 2 2.90 -31.12 20.00
C SER A 2 2.64 -29.98 20.99
N PHE A 3 1.43 -29.41 20.95
CA PHE A 3 0.93 -28.44 21.94
C PHE A 3 1.18 -28.97 23.36
N SER A 4 1.93 -28.21 24.17
CA SER A 4 2.03 -28.41 25.61
C SER A 4 1.26 -27.26 26.27
N PRO A 5 0.27 -27.54 27.14
CA PRO A 5 -0.42 -26.53 27.93
C PRO A 5 0.53 -25.62 28.74
N GLU A 6 1.79 -26.04 28.96
CA GLU A 6 2.80 -25.29 29.70
C GLU A 6 3.34 -24.06 28.94
N GLN A 7 3.10 -23.92 27.63
CA GLN A 7 3.60 -22.79 26.82
C GLN A 7 2.59 -21.65 26.57
N GLY A 8 1.36 -21.76 27.09
CA GLY A 8 0.46 -20.62 27.34
C GLY A 8 -0.02 -19.77 26.15
N SER A 9 0.14 -20.19 24.88
CA SER A 9 -0.44 -19.45 23.74
C SER A 9 -1.04 -20.36 22.68
N TYR A 10 -2.28 -20.07 22.31
CA TYR A 10 -2.97 -20.69 21.18
C TYR A 10 -2.35 -20.21 19.85
N PRO A 11 -2.44 -21.01 18.77
CA PRO A 11 -1.87 -20.65 17.47
C PRO A 11 -2.61 -19.47 16.83
N ARG A 12 -1.95 -18.76 15.92
CA ARG A 12 -2.63 -17.90 14.94
C ARG A 12 -2.73 -18.63 13.62
N ILE A 13 -3.95 -18.88 13.15
CA ILE A 13 -4.22 -19.61 11.89
C ILE A 13 -4.69 -18.68 10.77
N GLY A 14 -5.09 -17.44 11.09
CA GLY A 14 -5.38 -16.40 10.11
C GLY A 14 -4.13 -15.88 9.40
N LEU A 15 -4.27 -15.60 8.12
CA LEU A 15 -3.30 -14.91 7.28
C LEU A 15 -3.67 -13.43 7.17
N SER A 16 -2.67 -12.60 6.87
CA SER A 16 -2.91 -11.19 6.57
C SER A 16 -3.52 -11.03 5.17
N VAL A 17 -4.40 -10.04 5.00
CA VAL A 17 -5.04 -9.74 3.69
C VAL A 17 -4.03 -9.56 2.54
N PRO A 18 -2.84 -8.95 2.72
CA PRO A 18 -1.82 -8.88 1.66
C PRO A 18 -1.33 -10.23 1.12
N GLN A 19 -1.52 -11.32 1.87
CA GLN A 19 -1.15 -12.66 1.44
C GLN A 19 -2.26 -13.35 0.64
N MET A 20 -3.43 -12.74 0.53
CA MET A 20 -4.55 -13.29 -0.24
C MET A 20 -4.18 -13.36 -1.71
N LYS A 21 -4.44 -14.53 -2.31
CA LYS A 21 -4.25 -14.72 -3.75
C LYS A 21 -5.36 -13.99 -4.51
N PRO A 22 -5.10 -13.53 -5.74
CA PRO A 22 -6.13 -12.93 -6.57
C PRO A 22 -7.24 -13.93 -6.97
N PHE A 23 -6.98 -15.23 -6.86
CA PHE A 23 -7.93 -16.29 -7.22
C PHE A 23 -7.86 -17.49 -6.28
N TYR A 24 -9.04 -18.04 -5.95
CA TYR A 24 -9.25 -19.32 -5.29
C TYR A 24 -10.35 -20.12 -5.99
N GLU A 25 -10.29 -21.45 -5.97
CA GLU A 25 -11.36 -22.27 -6.54
C GLU A 25 -12.66 -22.16 -5.74
N VAL A 26 -12.54 -22.00 -4.41
CA VAL A 26 -13.67 -21.82 -3.49
C VAL A 26 -13.39 -20.64 -2.55
N VAL A 27 -14.37 -19.75 -2.43
CA VAL A 27 -14.41 -18.71 -1.38
C VAL A 27 -15.60 -18.99 -0.46
N VAL A 28 -15.34 -19.02 0.84
CA VAL A 28 -16.34 -19.14 1.90
C VAL A 28 -16.40 -17.82 2.65
N VAL A 29 -17.60 -17.25 2.76
CA VAL A 29 -17.84 -16.00 3.46
C VAL A 29 -18.42 -16.29 4.84
N GLY A 30 -17.79 -15.74 5.88
CA GLY A 30 -18.06 -16.04 7.28
C GLY A 30 -17.31 -17.29 7.78
N SER A 31 -17.44 -17.57 9.08
CA SER A 31 -16.81 -18.73 9.73
C SER A 31 -17.68 -19.40 10.81
N GLY A 32 -18.98 -19.08 10.83
CA GLY A 32 -19.97 -19.72 11.70
C GLY A 32 -20.28 -21.18 11.30
N TYR A 33 -21.38 -21.75 11.78
CA TYR A 33 -21.73 -23.16 11.53
C TYR A 33 -21.77 -23.55 10.04
N GLY A 34 -22.52 -22.80 9.24
CA GLY A 34 -22.65 -23.05 7.81
C GLY A 34 -21.33 -22.92 7.04
N ALA A 35 -20.65 -21.79 7.25
CA ALA A 35 -19.36 -21.52 6.63
C ALA A 35 -18.26 -22.48 7.07
N GLY A 36 -18.20 -22.85 8.36
CA GLY A 36 -17.24 -23.80 8.89
C GLY A 36 -17.36 -25.16 8.20
N VAL A 37 -18.58 -25.67 8.07
CA VAL A 37 -18.84 -26.91 7.30
C VAL A 37 -18.36 -26.77 5.86
N ALA A 38 -18.75 -25.68 5.17
CA ALA A 38 -18.31 -25.44 3.80
C ALA A 38 -16.78 -25.41 3.67
N ALA A 39 -16.08 -24.67 4.54
CA ALA A 39 -14.63 -24.58 4.54
C ALA A 39 -13.97 -25.94 4.78
N SER A 40 -14.40 -26.68 5.81
CA SER A 40 -13.86 -28.01 6.15
C SER A 40 -14.03 -28.99 5.01
N ARG A 41 -15.25 -29.12 4.49
CA ARG A 41 -15.59 -30.12 3.49
C ARG A 41 -15.00 -29.78 2.13
N MET A 42 -14.93 -28.50 1.76
CA MET A 42 -14.29 -28.06 0.52
C MET A 42 -12.77 -28.19 0.60
N ALA A 43 -12.12 -27.86 1.72
CA ALA A 43 -10.67 -28.07 1.86
C ALA A 43 -10.28 -29.55 1.72
N ARG A 44 -11.14 -30.46 2.21
CA ARG A 44 -11.00 -31.92 2.09
C ARG A 44 -11.15 -32.47 0.66
N THR A 45 -11.51 -31.64 -0.31
CA THR A 45 -11.48 -32.01 -1.75
C THR A 45 -10.10 -31.81 -2.37
N GLY A 46 -9.19 -31.09 -1.71
CA GLY A 46 -7.86 -30.73 -2.23
C GLY A 46 -7.83 -29.44 -3.06
N HIS A 47 -8.97 -28.78 -3.25
CA HIS A 47 -9.07 -27.49 -3.93
C HIS A 47 -8.58 -26.32 -3.06
N SER A 48 -8.21 -25.22 -3.72
CA SER A 48 -7.83 -23.98 -3.05
C SER A 48 -9.04 -23.27 -2.43
N VAL A 49 -9.04 -23.13 -1.10
CA VAL A 49 -10.13 -22.51 -0.33
C VAL A 49 -9.65 -21.27 0.40
N ALA A 50 -10.39 -20.17 0.28
CA ALA A 50 -10.26 -18.99 1.12
C ALA A 50 -11.49 -18.80 2.02
N VAL A 51 -11.27 -18.49 3.29
CA VAL A 51 -12.32 -18.13 4.26
C VAL A 51 -12.17 -16.65 4.58
N LEU A 52 -13.23 -15.86 4.37
CA LEU A 52 -13.26 -14.42 4.67
C LEU A 52 -14.17 -14.18 5.86
N GLU A 53 -13.61 -13.78 6.99
CA GLU A 53 -14.33 -13.51 8.24
C GLU A 53 -14.31 -12.01 8.56
N LYS A 54 -15.48 -11.45 8.91
CA LYS A 54 -15.62 -10.03 9.26
C LYS A 54 -14.95 -9.70 10.59
N GLY A 55 -15.12 -10.56 11.59
CA GLY A 55 -14.54 -10.36 12.92
C GLY A 55 -13.05 -10.73 13.01
N ILE A 56 -12.55 -10.74 14.24
CA ILE A 56 -11.13 -11.00 14.56
C ILE A 56 -10.96 -12.46 15.04
N GLU A 57 -9.78 -13.04 14.83
CA GLU A 57 -9.39 -14.33 15.41
C GLU A 57 -9.19 -14.20 16.92
N ARG A 58 -9.95 -14.97 17.71
CA ARG A 58 -9.82 -15.06 19.16
C ARG A 58 -9.85 -16.51 19.61
N TRP A 59 -8.88 -16.88 20.42
CA TRP A 59 -8.80 -18.19 21.06
C TRP A 59 -9.19 -18.09 22.54
N PRO A 60 -9.50 -19.22 23.20
CA PRO A 60 -9.73 -19.22 24.64
C PRO A 60 -8.55 -18.56 25.38
N GLY A 61 -8.84 -17.67 26.31
CA GLY A 61 -7.86 -16.79 26.98
C GLY A 61 -7.85 -15.35 26.44
N GLU A 62 -8.49 -15.11 25.28
CA GLU A 62 -8.53 -13.80 24.61
C GLU A 62 -9.93 -13.18 24.58
N PHE A 63 -10.94 -13.86 25.13
CA PHE A 63 -12.30 -13.34 25.22
C PHE A 63 -12.43 -12.36 26.39
N PRO A 64 -13.28 -11.32 26.28
CA PRO A 64 -13.52 -10.38 27.37
C PRO A 64 -14.02 -11.06 28.65
N GLU A 65 -13.41 -10.76 29.79
CA GLU A 65 -13.80 -11.34 31.09
C GLU A 65 -14.69 -10.43 31.94
N ASP A 66 -14.66 -9.12 31.68
CA ASP A 66 -15.47 -8.12 32.37
C ASP A 66 -15.98 -7.01 31.44
N VAL A 67 -16.66 -6.02 32.03
CA VAL A 67 -17.30 -4.90 31.33
C VAL A 67 -16.29 -4.00 30.62
N THR A 68 -15.11 -3.79 31.21
CA THR A 68 -14.08 -2.91 30.67
C THR A 68 -13.44 -3.50 29.41
N ASP A 69 -13.38 -4.82 29.34
CA ASP A 69 -12.94 -5.55 28.14
C ASP A 69 -14.06 -5.71 27.11
N ALA A 70 -15.31 -5.87 27.55
CA ALA A 70 -16.44 -6.16 26.66
C ALA A 70 -16.95 -4.93 25.89
N ILE A 71 -17.06 -3.75 26.53
CA ILE A 71 -17.59 -2.53 25.91
C ILE A 71 -16.85 -2.14 24.61
N PRO A 72 -15.50 -2.16 24.55
CA PRO A 72 -14.76 -1.85 23.31
C PRO A 72 -15.03 -2.80 22.14
N GLU A 73 -15.63 -3.96 22.40
CA GLU A 73 -15.96 -4.98 21.39
C GLU A 73 -17.43 -4.92 20.95
N VAL A 74 -18.20 -3.95 21.44
CA VAL A 74 -19.61 -3.75 21.05
C VAL A 74 -19.71 -2.93 19.77
N HIS A 75 -20.57 -3.40 18.88
CA HIS A 75 -21.05 -2.73 17.67
C HIS A 75 -22.58 -2.64 17.75
N VAL A 76 -23.14 -1.45 17.52
CA VAL A 76 -24.60 -1.23 17.49
C VAL A 76 -25.02 -0.67 16.15
N SER A 77 -25.98 -1.35 15.52
CA SER A 77 -26.64 -0.94 14.28
C SER A 77 -28.12 -0.66 14.55
N ALA A 78 -28.52 0.60 14.47
CA ALA A 78 -29.88 1.08 14.78
C ALA A 78 -30.40 1.97 13.63
N PRO A 79 -30.74 1.37 12.48
CA PRO A 79 -31.03 2.08 11.21
C PRO A 79 -32.36 2.85 11.19
N TYR A 80 -33.25 2.68 12.16
CA TYR A 80 -34.46 3.49 12.32
C TYR A 80 -34.19 4.80 13.08
N GLN A 81 -33.12 4.81 13.87
CA GLN A 81 -32.61 5.97 14.60
C GLN A 81 -31.40 6.62 13.89
N ASP A 82 -31.02 6.11 12.71
CA ASP A 82 -29.81 6.48 11.96
C ASP A 82 -28.50 6.37 12.76
N VAL A 83 -28.47 5.50 13.78
CA VAL A 83 -27.28 5.27 14.63
C VAL A 83 -26.49 4.06 14.15
N GLU A 84 -25.18 4.23 14.00
CA GLU A 84 -24.19 3.20 13.68
C GLU A 84 -22.94 3.54 14.49
N THR A 85 -22.59 2.74 15.50
CA THR A 85 -21.50 3.09 16.44
C THR A 85 -20.81 1.87 17.03
N GLY A 86 -19.59 2.06 17.52
CA GLY A 86 -18.76 1.00 18.08
C GLY A 86 -17.81 0.38 17.06
N LYS A 87 -17.21 -0.75 17.43
CA LYS A 87 -16.14 -1.39 16.65
C LYS A 87 -16.73 -2.35 15.62
N ARG A 88 -16.65 -2.02 14.32
CA ARG A 88 -17.27 -2.82 13.23
C ARG A 88 -16.83 -4.29 13.11
N ASN A 89 -15.63 -4.66 13.59
CA ASN A 89 -15.16 -6.05 13.70
C ASN A 89 -15.06 -6.50 15.17
N GLY A 90 -15.84 -5.85 16.05
CA GLY A 90 -15.98 -6.19 17.45
C GLY A 90 -16.71 -7.51 17.63
N LEU A 91 -16.50 -8.17 18.77
CA LEU A 91 -17.07 -9.49 19.04
C LEU A 91 -18.61 -9.49 19.12
N TYR A 92 -19.21 -8.40 19.61
CA TYR A 92 -20.64 -8.32 19.94
C TYR A 92 -21.35 -7.34 19.01
N HIS A 93 -22.31 -7.81 18.23
CA HIS A 93 -23.10 -6.93 17.36
C HIS A 93 -24.58 -6.98 17.72
N LEU A 94 -25.12 -5.84 18.13
CA LEU A 94 -26.52 -5.62 18.45
C LEU A 94 -27.22 -4.85 17.32
N TYR A 95 -28.18 -5.50 16.67
CA TYR A 95 -29.09 -4.90 15.71
C TYR A 95 -30.37 -4.45 16.41
N ILE A 96 -30.70 -3.17 16.31
CA ILE A 96 -31.95 -2.59 16.83
C ILE A 96 -32.93 -2.40 15.67
N GLY A 97 -33.94 -3.27 15.60
CA GLY A 97 -34.95 -3.27 14.54
C GLY A 97 -36.26 -2.57 14.92
N ASN A 98 -37.30 -2.80 14.12
CA ASN A 98 -38.68 -2.50 14.47
C ASN A 98 -39.29 -3.75 15.12
N GLU A 99 -39.52 -3.69 16.44
CA GLU A 99 -40.14 -4.74 17.26
C GLU A 99 -39.39 -6.08 17.36
N GLN A 100 -38.35 -6.30 16.54
CA GLN A 100 -37.38 -7.40 16.68
C GLN A 100 -35.95 -6.86 16.66
N ASN A 101 -35.22 -7.15 17.72
CA ASN A 101 -33.79 -6.90 17.86
C ASN A 101 -33.02 -8.21 17.67
N ALA A 102 -31.75 -8.15 17.25
CA ALA A 102 -30.91 -9.33 17.09
C ALA A 102 -29.52 -9.14 17.70
N PHE A 103 -28.99 -10.17 18.36
CA PHE A 103 -27.63 -10.20 18.91
C PHE A 103 -26.81 -11.31 18.25
N VAL A 104 -25.70 -10.94 17.62
CA VAL A 104 -24.83 -11.87 16.87
C VAL A 104 -23.37 -11.73 17.28
N GLY A 105 -22.61 -12.82 17.12
CA GLY A 105 -21.18 -12.85 17.39
C GLY A 105 -20.35 -12.77 16.12
N GLU A 106 -19.35 -11.88 16.10
CA GLU A 106 -18.44 -11.71 14.98
C GLU A 106 -17.00 -12.08 15.38
N GLY A 107 -16.37 -12.96 14.60
CA GLY A 107 -15.05 -13.50 14.93
C GLY A 107 -14.81 -14.82 14.22
N LEU A 108 -13.57 -15.30 14.22
CA LEU A 108 -13.24 -16.58 13.57
C LEU A 108 -13.90 -17.75 14.32
N GLY A 109 -15.09 -18.14 13.89
CA GLY A 109 -16.02 -19.07 14.55
C GLY A 109 -17.47 -18.57 14.63
N GLY A 110 -17.72 -17.29 14.32
CA GLY A 110 -19.01 -16.61 14.41
C GLY A 110 -19.68 -16.74 15.80
N THR A 111 -21.01 -16.79 15.82
CA THR A 111 -21.82 -16.92 17.04
C THR A 111 -21.58 -18.24 17.80
N SER A 112 -20.81 -19.22 17.28
CA SER A 112 -20.45 -20.40 18.08
C SER A 112 -19.61 -20.02 19.32
N HIS A 113 -18.92 -18.87 19.28
CA HIS A 113 -18.25 -18.29 20.44
C HIS A 113 -19.22 -17.82 21.52
N LEU A 114 -20.42 -17.37 21.14
CA LEU A 114 -21.36 -16.67 22.03
C LEU A 114 -22.68 -17.41 22.30
N ASN A 115 -22.91 -18.57 21.69
CA ASN A 115 -24.16 -19.29 21.91
C ASN A 115 -24.18 -20.02 23.27
N ALA A 116 -25.36 -20.49 23.67
CA ALA A 116 -25.56 -21.24 24.91
C ALA A 116 -25.33 -22.76 24.78
N ASN A 117 -24.66 -23.22 23.72
CA ASN A 117 -24.26 -24.62 23.47
C ASN A 117 -25.35 -25.66 23.18
N VAL A 118 -26.64 -25.35 23.28
CA VAL A 118 -27.71 -26.37 23.16
C VAL A 118 -27.85 -26.94 21.74
N ALA A 119 -27.62 -28.25 21.59
CA ALA A 119 -27.60 -28.97 20.32
C ALA A 119 -28.85 -29.86 20.16
N LEU A 120 -29.99 -29.28 19.79
CA LEU A 120 -31.24 -30.02 19.55
C LEU A 120 -31.48 -30.24 18.06
N ARG A 121 -31.96 -31.44 17.71
CA ARG A 121 -32.53 -31.70 16.38
C ARG A 121 -33.91 -31.04 16.30
N MET A 122 -34.27 -30.54 15.12
CA MET A 122 -35.65 -30.13 14.85
C MET A 122 -36.56 -31.36 14.90
N ASP A 123 -37.81 -31.19 15.30
CA ASP A 123 -38.74 -32.30 15.41
C ASP A 123 -39.32 -32.68 14.04
N ASP A 124 -39.80 -33.93 13.94
CA ASP A 124 -40.28 -34.50 12.70
C ASP A 124 -41.51 -33.79 12.11
N LEU A 125 -42.36 -33.14 12.92
CA LEU A 125 -43.51 -32.41 12.35
C LEU A 125 -43.09 -31.07 11.77
N THR A 126 -42.13 -30.38 12.40
CA THR A 126 -41.47 -29.20 11.85
C THR A 126 -40.78 -29.53 10.52
N GLU A 127 -40.08 -30.67 10.42
CA GLU A 127 -39.47 -31.15 9.16
C GLU A 127 -40.51 -31.39 8.04
N ARG A 128 -41.73 -31.78 8.42
CA ARG A 128 -42.81 -32.11 7.48
C ARG A 128 -43.68 -30.92 7.07
N MET A 129 -43.46 -29.72 7.62
CA MET A 129 -44.23 -28.52 7.24
C MET A 129 -44.14 -28.27 5.73
N ASP A 130 -45.24 -27.81 5.12
CA ASP A 130 -45.31 -27.60 3.66
C ASP A 130 -44.37 -26.52 3.14
N ILE A 131 -43.90 -25.65 4.03
CA ILE A 131 -42.94 -24.59 3.72
C ILE A 131 -41.53 -25.14 3.41
N TRP A 132 -41.20 -26.37 3.82
CA TRP A 132 -39.95 -27.01 3.45
C TRP A 132 -40.03 -27.62 2.04
N PRO A 133 -38.94 -27.58 1.25
CA PRO A 133 -38.89 -28.22 -0.05
C PRO A 133 -39.23 -29.72 0.01
N PRO A 134 -39.96 -30.28 -0.97
CA PRO A 134 -40.31 -31.70 -1.00
C PRO A 134 -39.11 -32.64 -0.88
N GLU A 135 -37.95 -32.26 -1.41
CA GLU A 135 -36.72 -33.04 -1.37
C GLU A 135 -36.17 -33.20 0.06
N ILE A 136 -36.34 -32.18 0.92
CA ILE A 136 -35.96 -32.27 2.33
C ILE A 136 -36.88 -33.26 3.04
N LYS A 137 -38.19 -33.19 2.78
CA LYS A 137 -39.19 -34.11 3.34
C LYS A 137 -38.99 -35.56 2.90
N ALA A 138 -38.53 -35.78 1.67
CA ALA A 138 -38.34 -37.11 1.10
C ALA A 138 -37.03 -37.79 1.55
N GLU A 139 -35.91 -37.06 1.58
CA GLU A 139 -34.59 -37.61 1.96
C GLU A 139 -34.35 -37.57 3.48
N GLY A 140 -34.95 -36.60 4.17
CA GLY A 140 -34.74 -36.31 5.58
C GLY A 140 -33.36 -35.71 5.90
N LEU A 141 -33.20 -35.19 7.12
CA LEU A 141 -31.94 -34.61 7.60
C LEU A 141 -31.11 -35.50 8.55
N SER A 142 -31.64 -36.66 8.98
CA SER A 142 -31.00 -37.48 10.03
C SER A 142 -29.53 -37.79 9.78
N LYS A 143 -29.17 -38.22 8.56
CA LYS A 143 -27.77 -38.51 8.18
C LYS A 143 -26.84 -37.32 8.42
N TYR A 144 -27.33 -36.11 8.17
CA TYR A 144 -26.54 -34.89 8.28
C TYR A 144 -26.49 -34.39 9.73
N TYR A 145 -27.54 -34.60 10.51
CA TYR A 145 -27.49 -34.46 11.97
C TYR A 145 -26.43 -35.37 12.58
N ASP A 146 -26.37 -36.64 12.19
CA ASP A 146 -25.36 -37.58 12.71
C ASP A 146 -23.93 -37.12 12.41
N ARG A 147 -23.68 -36.50 11.23
CA ARG A 147 -22.37 -35.90 10.91
C ARG A 147 -22.05 -34.69 11.77
N ALA A 148 -23.04 -33.81 11.96
CA ALA A 148 -22.88 -32.62 12.79
C ALA A 148 -22.56 -33.01 14.24
N GLU A 149 -23.29 -33.97 14.80
CA GLU A 149 -23.08 -34.49 16.16
C GLU A 149 -21.73 -35.22 16.30
N GLN A 150 -21.28 -35.96 15.28
CA GLN A 150 -19.94 -36.56 15.29
C GLN A 150 -18.81 -35.53 15.42
N MET A 151 -18.97 -34.36 14.78
CA MET A 151 -17.98 -33.30 14.79
C MET A 151 -18.06 -32.43 16.07
N LEU A 152 -19.28 -32.05 16.47
CA LEU A 152 -19.53 -31.13 17.59
C LEU A 152 -19.62 -31.84 18.95
N ARG A 153 -19.81 -33.17 18.96
CA ARG A 153 -19.90 -34.05 20.13
C ARG A 153 -20.75 -33.49 21.27
N PRO A 154 -22.04 -33.18 21.03
CA PRO A 154 -22.89 -32.71 22.10
C PRO A 154 -23.11 -33.80 23.16
N ASN A 155 -23.14 -33.38 24.41
CA ASN A 155 -23.18 -34.24 25.59
C ASN A 155 -24.01 -33.55 26.69
N LYS A 156 -24.64 -34.34 27.56
CA LYS A 156 -25.45 -33.81 28.67
C LYS A 156 -24.53 -33.46 29.85
N TYR A 157 -24.94 -32.49 30.66
CA TYR A 157 -24.27 -32.24 31.94
C TYR A 157 -24.20 -33.55 32.77
N PRO A 158 -23.03 -34.00 33.25
CA PRO A 158 -22.89 -35.31 33.88
C PRO A 158 -23.56 -35.41 35.26
N GLU A 159 -24.00 -36.61 35.67
CA GLU A 159 -24.69 -36.84 36.95
C GLU A 159 -23.76 -36.89 38.16
N ASP A 160 -22.51 -37.25 37.93
CA ASP A 160 -21.42 -37.32 38.90
C ASP A 160 -20.73 -35.95 39.13
N TRP A 161 -21.12 -34.93 38.38
CA TRP A 161 -20.66 -33.55 38.55
C TRP A 161 -21.49 -32.78 39.59
N PRO A 162 -20.99 -31.65 40.12
CA PRO A 162 -21.69 -30.83 41.12
C PRO A 162 -23.16 -30.53 40.78
N VAL A 163 -24.05 -30.63 41.77
CA VAL A 163 -25.46 -30.28 41.59
C VAL A 163 -25.61 -28.77 41.40
N LEU A 164 -26.11 -28.36 40.24
CA LEU A 164 -26.31 -26.96 39.91
C LEU A 164 -27.65 -26.46 40.45
N LYS A 165 -27.62 -25.39 41.27
CA LYS A 165 -28.84 -24.82 41.88
C LYS A 165 -29.87 -24.38 40.83
N LYS A 166 -29.43 -23.80 39.71
CA LYS A 166 -30.30 -23.41 38.59
C LYS A 166 -31.05 -24.60 37.99
N LEU A 167 -30.36 -25.73 37.78
CA LEU A 167 -30.97 -26.95 37.25
C LEU A 167 -32.04 -27.50 38.20
N SER A 168 -31.73 -27.59 39.50
CA SER A 168 -32.70 -28.03 40.52
C SER A 168 -33.88 -27.07 40.67
N THR A 169 -33.69 -25.76 40.43
CA THR A 169 -34.79 -24.79 40.41
C THR A 169 -35.72 -25.02 39.23
N LEU A 170 -35.19 -25.26 38.02
CA LEU A 170 -36.03 -25.56 36.86
C LEU A 170 -36.84 -26.85 37.05
N GLU A 171 -36.21 -27.92 37.57
CA GLU A 171 -36.88 -29.18 37.89
C GLU A 171 -38.07 -29.00 38.85
N ARG A 172 -37.85 -28.20 39.90
CA ARG A 172 -38.89 -27.86 40.87
C ARG A 172 -40.01 -27.05 40.23
N GLN A 173 -39.69 -26.08 39.38
CA GLN A 173 -40.70 -25.29 38.65
C GLN A 173 -41.53 -26.17 37.71
N ALA A 174 -40.89 -27.09 36.99
CA ALA A 174 -41.58 -28.07 36.15
C ALA A 174 -42.56 -28.91 36.98
N THR A 175 -42.13 -29.38 38.15
CA THR A 175 -42.96 -30.15 39.09
C THR A 175 -44.17 -29.35 39.58
N GLN A 176 -43.99 -28.07 39.90
CA GLN A 176 -45.06 -27.20 40.36
C GLN A 176 -46.07 -26.81 39.27
N LEU A 177 -45.67 -26.80 38.00
CA LEU A 177 -46.59 -26.57 36.89
C LEU A 177 -47.52 -27.77 36.66
N GLY A 178 -47.06 -28.98 36.98
CA GLY A 178 -47.86 -30.20 36.99
C GLY A 178 -47.17 -31.38 36.29
N PRO A 179 -47.82 -32.56 36.24
CA PRO A 179 -47.23 -33.79 35.70
C PRO A 179 -46.77 -33.68 34.24
N ASP A 180 -47.46 -32.87 33.44
CA ASP A 180 -47.15 -32.67 32.02
C ASP A 180 -45.78 -32.00 31.81
N TYR A 181 -45.45 -31.00 32.63
CA TYR A 181 -44.16 -30.31 32.60
C TYR A 181 -43.07 -31.12 33.30
N SER A 182 -43.40 -31.72 34.45
CA SER A 182 -42.46 -32.53 35.24
C SER A 182 -41.89 -33.71 34.46
N SER A 183 -42.74 -34.43 33.71
CA SER A 183 -42.31 -35.58 32.90
C SER A 183 -41.48 -35.21 31.66
N ARG A 184 -41.42 -33.91 31.31
CA ARG A 184 -40.69 -33.38 30.15
C ARG A 184 -39.45 -32.57 30.53
N PHE A 185 -39.17 -32.47 31.83
CA PHE A 185 -37.91 -31.93 32.31
C PHE A 185 -36.76 -32.90 32.01
N GLY A 186 -35.61 -32.37 31.61
CA GLY A 186 -34.40 -33.15 31.42
C GLY A 186 -33.16 -32.27 31.26
N ARG A 187 -32.01 -32.93 31.09
CA ARG A 187 -30.73 -32.26 30.78
C ARG A 187 -30.57 -32.09 29.28
N ALA A 188 -30.29 -30.86 28.86
CA ALA A 188 -30.08 -30.52 27.47
C ALA A 188 -28.75 -31.10 26.95
N PRO A 189 -28.70 -31.61 25.70
CA PRO A 189 -27.44 -31.88 25.03
C PRO A 189 -26.74 -30.56 24.69
N ILE A 190 -25.50 -30.38 25.15
CA ILE A 190 -24.72 -29.16 24.97
C ILE A 190 -23.35 -29.45 24.36
N THR A 191 -22.80 -28.52 23.59
CA THR A 191 -21.44 -28.60 23.00
C THR A 191 -20.35 -28.14 23.96
N VAL A 192 -20.23 -28.79 25.13
CA VAL A 192 -19.24 -28.47 26.17
C VAL A 192 -18.55 -29.76 26.63
N THR A 193 -17.21 -29.80 26.64
CA THR A 193 -16.50 -30.96 27.16
C THR A 193 -16.36 -30.91 28.68
N PHE A 194 -16.54 -32.07 29.31
CA PHE A 194 -16.32 -32.29 30.75
C PHE A 194 -15.07 -33.13 31.01
N ASP A 195 -14.35 -33.51 29.96
CA ASP A 195 -13.10 -34.27 30.04
C ASP A 195 -12.00 -33.54 29.26
N ASP A 196 -10.77 -33.63 29.76
CA ASP A 196 -9.58 -33.20 29.03
C ASP A 196 -9.30 -34.19 27.89
N GLY A 197 -9.09 -33.71 26.67
CA GLY A 197 -8.74 -34.60 25.56
C GLY A 197 -8.88 -34.01 24.16
N LEU A 198 -8.73 -34.89 23.15
CA LEU A 198 -8.85 -34.51 21.74
C LEU A 198 -10.30 -34.54 21.27
N ASN A 199 -10.71 -33.48 20.61
CA ASN A 199 -11.99 -33.39 19.93
C ASN A 199 -11.98 -34.08 18.55
N ALA A 200 -13.09 -34.00 17.82
CA ALA A 200 -13.25 -34.67 16.53
C ALA A 200 -12.30 -34.15 15.42
N ALA A 201 -11.82 -32.91 15.54
CA ALA A 201 -10.88 -32.30 14.61
C ALA A 201 -9.41 -32.45 15.04
N GLY A 202 -9.16 -33.12 16.17
CA GLY A 202 -7.80 -33.30 16.72
C GLY A 202 -7.29 -32.08 17.50
N VAL A 203 -8.14 -31.14 17.90
CA VAL A 203 -7.78 -30.05 18.81
C VAL A 203 -7.94 -30.52 20.26
N HIS A 204 -6.98 -30.19 21.13
CA HIS A 204 -7.07 -30.46 22.56
C HIS A 204 -8.02 -29.47 23.23
N GLN A 205 -9.01 -29.96 23.98
CA GLN A 205 -9.92 -29.17 24.80
C GLN A 205 -9.78 -29.58 26.27
N ASN A 206 -10.04 -28.63 27.17
CA ASN A 206 -10.01 -28.87 28.62
C ASN A 206 -11.43 -29.03 29.15
N ALA A 207 -11.60 -29.78 30.24
CA ALA A 207 -12.86 -29.89 30.95
C ALA A 207 -13.37 -28.51 31.41
N SER A 208 -14.70 -28.33 31.37
CA SER A 208 -15.36 -27.10 31.80
C SER A 208 -15.02 -26.70 33.24
N THR A 209 -14.82 -25.40 33.42
CA THR A 209 -14.59 -24.78 34.74
C THR A 209 -15.87 -24.27 35.40
N LEU A 210 -17.04 -24.52 34.79
CA LEU A 210 -18.38 -24.22 35.34
C LEU A 210 -18.64 -22.72 35.62
N THR A 211 -18.05 -21.83 34.80
CA THR A 211 -18.12 -20.37 35.00
C THR A 211 -19.44 -19.74 34.54
N GLY A 212 -20.13 -20.33 33.57
CA GLY A 212 -21.39 -19.80 33.03
C GLY A 212 -21.25 -18.56 32.14
N ASN A 213 -20.04 -18.23 31.69
CA ASN A 213 -19.78 -17.10 30.78
C ASN A 213 -19.84 -17.50 29.29
N ASP A 214 -20.51 -18.61 28.95
CA ASP A 214 -20.54 -19.14 27.57
C ASP A 214 -21.04 -18.12 26.54
N CYS A 215 -21.94 -17.21 26.94
CA CYS A 215 -22.57 -16.25 26.03
C CYS A 215 -21.76 -14.97 25.76
N THR A 216 -20.58 -14.83 26.37
CA THR A 216 -19.63 -13.73 26.13
C THR A 216 -18.30 -14.20 25.53
N GLY A 217 -18.20 -15.50 25.21
CA GLY A 217 -16.93 -16.14 24.91
C GLY A 217 -16.27 -16.64 26.21
N ILE A 218 -15.84 -17.90 26.19
CA ILE A 218 -15.32 -18.59 27.39
C ILE A 218 -13.84 -18.93 27.21
N ASN A 219 -13.05 -18.59 28.23
CA ASN A 219 -11.58 -18.68 28.18
C ASN A 219 -11.00 -20.02 28.63
N ASP A 220 -11.80 -20.93 29.19
CA ASP A 220 -11.30 -22.20 29.74
C ASP A 220 -10.99 -23.29 28.70
N GLY A 221 -11.41 -23.08 27.45
CA GLY A 221 -11.20 -24.01 26.34
C GLY A 221 -12.15 -25.21 26.31
N SER A 222 -13.22 -25.20 27.10
CA SER A 222 -14.17 -26.31 27.20
C SER A 222 -15.28 -26.32 26.15
N LYS A 223 -15.56 -25.15 25.56
CA LYS A 223 -16.61 -24.99 24.57
C LYS A 223 -16.21 -25.52 23.20
N THR A 224 -17.03 -26.39 22.62
CA THR A 224 -16.80 -26.97 21.29
C THR A 224 -17.37 -26.05 20.21
N THR A 225 -16.57 -25.06 19.81
CA THR A 225 -16.93 -24.06 18.79
C THR A 225 -16.55 -24.51 17.37
N THR A 226 -17.00 -23.78 16.34
CA THR A 226 -16.58 -24.06 14.96
C THR A 226 -15.09 -23.75 14.74
N LEU A 227 -14.51 -22.82 15.51
CA LEU A 227 -13.07 -22.52 15.50
C LEU A 227 -12.25 -23.78 15.76
N VAL A 228 -12.52 -24.47 16.86
CA VAL A 228 -11.77 -25.65 17.31
C VAL A 228 -12.21 -26.94 16.63
N THR A 229 -13.26 -26.91 15.81
CA THR A 229 -13.74 -28.06 15.04
C THR A 229 -13.57 -27.85 13.54
N TYR A 230 -14.59 -27.34 12.87
CA TYR A 230 -14.64 -27.23 11.42
C TYR A 230 -13.56 -26.31 10.82
N ILE A 231 -13.28 -25.16 11.43
CA ILE A 231 -12.27 -24.22 10.93
C ILE A 231 -10.85 -24.77 11.14
N ALA A 232 -10.55 -25.31 12.32
CA ALA A 232 -9.28 -26.00 12.55
C ALA A 232 -9.08 -27.17 11.58
N ASP A 233 -10.13 -27.93 11.29
CA ASP A 233 -10.10 -29.01 10.28
C ASP A 233 -9.87 -28.47 8.86
N ALA A 234 -10.53 -27.37 8.48
CA ALA A 234 -10.34 -26.71 7.18
C ALA A 234 -8.89 -26.25 7.00
N TRP A 235 -8.33 -25.58 8.01
CA TRP A 235 -6.93 -25.16 8.03
C TRP A 235 -5.98 -26.35 7.90
N ASN A 236 -6.25 -27.45 8.62
CA ASN A 236 -5.43 -28.66 8.57
C ASN A 236 -5.38 -29.31 7.16
N HIS A 237 -6.41 -29.05 6.35
CA HIS A 237 -6.50 -29.48 4.95
C HIS A 237 -6.09 -28.39 3.95
N GLY A 238 -5.54 -27.26 4.41
CA GLY A 238 -4.92 -26.24 3.58
C GLY A 238 -5.80 -25.05 3.20
N ALA A 239 -6.96 -24.85 3.85
CA ALA A 239 -7.73 -23.62 3.71
C ALA A 239 -6.93 -22.41 4.22
N GLU A 240 -7.00 -21.30 3.50
CA GLU A 240 -6.41 -20.02 3.89
C GLU A 240 -7.49 -19.12 4.49
N ILE A 241 -7.23 -18.56 5.68
CA ILE A 241 -8.24 -17.84 6.47
C ILE A 241 -7.83 -16.38 6.57
N PHE A 242 -8.76 -15.46 6.33
CA PHE A 242 -8.54 -14.02 6.36
C PHE A 242 -9.61 -13.35 7.24
N CYS A 243 -9.17 -12.76 8.35
CA CYS A 243 -10.04 -12.05 9.30
C CYS A 243 -10.12 -10.55 8.95
N SER A 244 -11.03 -9.81 9.60
CA SER A 244 -11.28 -8.39 9.32
C SER A 244 -11.67 -8.11 7.86
N CYS A 245 -12.34 -9.06 7.20
CA CYS A 245 -12.82 -8.95 5.81
C CYS A 245 -14.35 -8.89 5.78
N GLU A 246 -14.91 -7.69 5.67
CA GLU A 246 -16.35 -7.47 5.52
C GLU A 246 -16.76 -7.63 4.06
N VAL A 247 -17.30 -8.80 3.69
CA VAL A 247 -17.84 -9.02 2.33
C VAL A 247 -19.11 -8.20 2.15
N THR A 248 -19.16 -7.40 1.08
CA THR A 248 -20.27 -6.47 0.82
C THR A 248 -21.24 -7.01 -0.24
N TYR A 249 -20.74 -7.51 -1.35
CA TYR A 249 -21.55 -8.08 -2.43
C TYR A 249 -20.74 -9.06 -3.30
N VAL A 250 -21.44 -9.83 -4.13
CA VAL A 250 -20.85 -10.72 -5.12
C VAL A 250 -21.34 -10.35 -6.53
N LYS A 251 -20.47 -10.51 -7.51
CA LYS A 251 -20.77 -10.22 -8.92
C LYS A 251 -20.27 -11.36 -9.80
N TYR A 252 -21.07 -11.79 -10.76
CA TYR A 252 -20.61 -12.70 -11.79
C TYR A 252 -19.94 -11.92 -12.92
N ILE A 253 -18.72 -12.30 -13.29
CA ILE A 253 -17.94 -11.64 -14.32
C ILE A 253 -17.96 -12.49 -15.59
N GLU A 254 -18.72 -12.06 -16.58
CA GLU A 254 -18.96 -12.82 -17.82
C GLU A 254 -17.68 -13.07 -18.63
N SER A 255 -16.75 -12.10 -18.69
CA SER A 255 -15.50 -12.22 -19.46
C SER A 255 -14.59 -13.33 -18.93
N THR A 256 -14.54 -13.53 -17.61
CA THR A 256 -13.71 -14.56 -16.96
C THR A 256 -14.48 -15.82 -16.60
N LYS A 257 -15.82 -15.78 -16.69
CA LYS A 257 -16.76 -16.82 -16.22
C LYS A 257 -16.57 -17.17 -14.74
N LYS A 258 -16.20 -16.19 -13.92
CA LYS A 258 -15.90 -16.33 -12.49
C LYS A 258 -16.77 -15.40 -11.65
N TRP A 259 -16.91 -15.74 -10.37
CA TRP A 259 -17.44 -14.85 -9.35
C TRP A 259 -16.34 -13.92 -8.85
N ALA A 260 -16.66 -12.65 -8.62
CA ALA A 260 -15.88 -11.71 -7.84
C ALA A 260 -16.58 -11.50 -6.49
N VAL A 261 -15.87 -11.74 -5.40
CA VAL A 261 -16.35 -11.47 -4.03
C VAL A 261 -15.71 -10.17 -3.56
N PHE A 262 -16.52 -9.13 -3.41
CA PHE A 262 -16.06 -7.82 -2.99
C PHE A 262 -16.10 -7.67 -1.48
N TYR A 263 -15.03 -7.14 -0.89
CA TYR A 263 -14.89 -7.01 0.56
C TYR A 263 -14.16 -5.74 0.96
N ARG A 264 -14.44 -5.27 2.18
CA ARG A 264 -13.74 -4.17 2.83
C ARG A 264 -12.80 -4.74 3.89
N TRP A 265 -11.57 -4.25 3.92
CA TRP A 265 -10.59 -4.66 4.92
C TRP A 265 -10.65 -3.73 6.13
N LEU A 266 -11.15 -4.23 7.26
CA LEU A 266 -11.36 -3.52 8.52
C LEU A 266 -10.05 -3.32 9.31
N GLN A 267 -9.00 -2.86 8.63
CA GLN A 267 -7.76 -2.43 9.27
C GLN A 267 -7.98 -1.10 10.02
N PRO A 268 -7.38 -0.91 11.21
CA PRO A 268 -7.32 0.41 11.84
C PRO A 268 -6.74 1.48 10.90
N GLY A 269 -7.29 2.70 10.93
CA GLY A 269 -6.87 3.82 10.06
C GLY A 269 -7.54 3.85 8.69
N ARG A 270 -7.89 2.70 8.08
CA ARG A 270 -8.61 2.70 6.78
C ARG A 270 -10.05 3.21 6.89
N GLN A 271 -10.70 3.00 8.05
CA GLN A 271 -12.08 3.43 8.29
C GLN A 271 -12.23 4.95 8.42
N ASP A 272 -11.13 5.68 8.68
CA ASP A 272 -11.12 7.15 8.76
C ASP A 272 -11.31 7.81 7.37
N PHE A 273 -11.05 7.04 6.31
CA PHE A 273 -11.33 7.37 4.91
C PHE A 273 -12.70 6.82 4.49
N SER A 274 -13.78 7.31 5.12
CA SER A 274 -15.13 6.74 5.05
C SER A 274 -15.67 6.55 3.62
N ASP A 275 -15.39 7.50 2.73
CA ASP A 275 -15.92 7.51 1.37
C ASP A 275 -15.21 6.46 0.51
N GLU A 276 -13.89 6.41 0.58
CA GLU A 276 -13.04 5.47 -0.15
C GLU A 276 -13.21 4.05 0.39
N PHE A 277 -13.29 3.92 1.71
CA PHE A 277 -13.61 2.67 2.38
C PHE A 277 -14.96 2.10 1.90
N SER A 278 -15.92 2.97 1.62
CA SER A 278 -17.24 2.56 1.13
C SER A 278 -17.26 2.22 -0.35
N THR A 279 -16.50 2.95 -1.17
CA THR A 279 -16.60 2.94 -2.64
C THR A 279 -15.51 2.14 -3.37
N GLN A 280 -14.39 1.83 -2.71
CA GLN A 280 -13.27 1.10 -3.30
C GLN A 280 -12.98 -0.24 -2.58
N PRO A 281 -13.95 -1.18 -2.57
CA PRO A 281 -13.73 -2.50 -1.98
C PRO A 281 -12.63 -3.26 -2.72
N PHE A 282 -11.93 -4.12 -1.99
CA PHE A 282 -11.10 -5.18 -2.55
C PHE A 282 -11.98 -6.23 -3.20
N PHE A 283 -11.38 -7.12 -4.01
CA PHE A 283 -12.08 -8.29 -4.52
C PHE A 283 -11.15 -9.51 -4.58
N VAL A 284 -11.77 -10.70 -4.57
CA VAL A 284 -11.12 -11.97 -4.88
C VAL A 284 -11.94 -12.72 -5.92
N LEU A 285 -11.27 -13.29 -6.93
CA LEU A 285 -11.95 -14.07 -7.97
C LEU A 285 -12.10 -15.54 -7.54
N THR A 286 -13.21 -16.16 -7.93
CA THR A 286 -13.46 -17.57 -7.61
C THR A 286 -14.41 -18.28 -8.57
N ASN A 287 -14.38 -19.61 -8.56
CA ASN A 287 -15.35 -20.43 -9.28
C ASN A 287 -16.61 -20.70 -8.44
N THR A 288 -16.47 -20.76 -7.11
CA THR A 288 -17.57 -21.11 -6.20
C THR A 288 -17.55 -20.24 -4.95
N VAL A 289 -18.69 -19.66 -4.61
CA VAL A 289 -18.94 -18.86 -3.40
C VAL A 289 -19.93 -19.58 -2.50
N PHE A 290 -19.56 -19.78 -1.24
CA PHE A 290 -20.48 -20.17 -0.18
C PHE A 290 -20.70 -19.00 0.77
N LEU A 291 -21.91 -18.46 0.79
CA LEU A 291 -22.33 -17.43 1.74
C LEU A 291 -22.77 -18.09 3.04
N GLY A 292 -21.96 -17.92 4.08
CA GLY A 292 -22.21 -18.39 5.44
C GLY A 292 -21.99 -17.28 6.47
N ALA A 293 -22.37 -16.04 6.12
CA ALA A 293 -22.22 -14.83 6.92
C ALA A 293 -23.28 -14.66 8.02
N GLY A 294 -24.09 -15.70 8.28
CA GLY A 294 -25.24 -15.65 9.17
C GLY A 294 -26.50 -15.19 8.45
N ALA A 295 -27.68 -15.40 9.06
CA ALA A 295 -28.96 -15.10 8.43
C ALA A 295 -29.06 -13.64 7.94
N LEU A 296 -28.62 -12.70 8.79
CA LEU A 296 -28.59 -11.28 8.49
C LEU A 296 -27.55 -10.95 7.40
N GLY A 297 -26.28 -11.35 7.60
CA GLY A 297 -25.18 -11.00 6.70
C GLY A 297 -25.29 -11.61 5.30
N SER A 298 -25.68 -12.88 5.18
CA SER A 298 -25.85 -13.53 3.87
C SER A 298 -27.02 -12.90 3.09
N THR A 299 -28.09 -12.54 3.78
CA THR A 299 -29.23 -11.84 3.16
C THR A 299 -28.81 -10.44 2.71
N GLU A 300 -28.09 -9.71 3.54
CA GLU A 300 -27.54 -8.38 3.24
C GLU A 300 -26.67 -8.39 1.98
N ILE A 301 -25.74 -9.36 1.87
CA ILE A 301 -24.89 -9.56 0.68
C ILE A 301 -25.72 -9.84 -0.57
N ILE A 302 -26.73 -10.71 -0.49
CA ILE A 302 -27.61 -11.03 -1.64
C ILE A 302 -28.42 -9.81 -2.07
N MET A 303 -28.96 -9.04 -1.13
CA MET A 303 -29.72 -7.83 -1.43
C MET A 303 -28.85 -6.73 -2.06
N ARG A 304 -27.63 -6.54 -1.58
CA ARG A 304 -26.67 -5.62 -2.23
C ARG A 304 -26.28 -6.10 -3.63
N SER A 305 -26.03 -7.40 -3.79
CA SER A 305 -25.73 -8.00 -5.09
C SER A 305 -26.88 -7.82 -6.08
N LYS A 306 -28.13 -7.93 -5.60
CA LYS A 306 -29.34 -7.63 -6.38
C LYS A 306 -29.38 -6.16 -6.81
N ALA A 307 -29.10 -5.23 -5.90
CA ALA A 307 -29.14 -3.79 -6.18
C ALA A 307 -28.17 -3.36 -7.28
N ILE A 308 -27.06 -4.08 -7.47
CA ILE A 308 -26.09 -3.85 -8.55
C ILE A 308 -26.34 -4.69 -9.82
N GLY A 309 -27.47 -5.41 -9.88
CA GLY A 309 -27.92 -6.09 -11.09
C GLY A 309 -27.82 -7.62 -11.11
N LEU A 310 -27.50 -8.29 -9.98
CA LEU A 310 -27.55 -9.75 -9.91
C LEU A 310 -29.02 -10.25 -9.96
N PRO A 311 -29.42 -11.08 -10.94
CA PRO A 311 -30.79 -11.60 -11.02
C PRO A 311 -31.09 -12.58 -9.88
N VAL A 312 -31.81 -12.14 -8.84
CA VAL A 312 -32.21 -12.99 -7.70
C VAL A 312 -33.67 -12.73 -7.33
N SER A 313 -34.27 -13.68 -6.59
CA SER A 313 -35.67 -13.62 -6.18
C SER A 313 -36.06 -12.30 -5.50
N ASP A 314 -37.32 -11.87 -5.71
CA ASP A 314 -37.96 -10.79 -4.95
C ASP A 314 -38.29 -11.17 -3.51
N ASN A 315 -38.13 -12.44 -3.14
CA ASN A 315 -38.26 -12.92 -1.78
C ASN A 315 -36.97 -12.75 -0.95
N ALA A 316 -35.88 -12.23 -1.52
CA ALA A 316 -34.69 -11.87 -0.74
C ALA A 316 -35.05 -10.86 0.35
N GLY A 317 -34.77 -11.22 1.60
CA GLY A 317 -35.15 -10.47 2.79
C GLY A 317 -36.49 -10.87 3.41
N ARG A 318 -37.32 -11.67 2.75
CA ARG A 318 -38.62 -12.12 3.30
C ARG A 318 -38.48 -13.40 4.13
N SER A 319 -39.54 -13.72 4.87
CA SER A 319 -39.63 -14.94 5.68
C SER A 319 -38.51 -15.02 6.72
N TYR A 320 -38.15 -13.88 7.30
CA TYR A 320 -37.25 -13.81 8.44
C TYR A 320 -38.01 -14.19 9.72
N SER A 321 -37.32 -14.87 10.63
CA SER A 321 -37.88 -15.30 11.91
C SER A 321 -36.85 -15.09 13.03
N GLY A 322 -37.35 -14.70 14.21
CA GLY A 322 -36.59 -14.65 15.45
C GLY A 322 -36.59 -15.98 16.20
N ASN A 323 -37.10 -17.04 15.56
CA ASN A 323 -37.25 -18.40 16.08
C ASN A 323 -38.13 -18.51 17.35
N GLY A 324 -39.09 -17.59 17.50
CA GLY A 324 -39.94 -17.52 18.68
C GLY A 324 -39.18 -17.32 19.98
N ASP A 325 -38.02 -16.63 19.92
CA ASP A 325 -37.16 -16.38 21.07
C ASP A 325 -37.85 -15.47 22.09
N ILE A 326 -37.96 -15.95 23.33
CA ILE A 326 -38.38 -15.13 24.48
C ILE A 326 -37.31 -15.21 25.55
N LEU A 327 -36.75 -14.05 25.91
CA LEU A 327 -35.82 -13.88 27.02
C LEU A 327 -36.55 -13.24 28.20
N ALA A 328 -36.56 -13.88 29.36
CA ALA A 328 -37.17 -13.33 30.56
C ALA A 328 -36.39 -13.72 31.83
N PHE A 329 -36.73 -13.09 32.96
CA PHE A 329 -36.05 -13.32 34.23
C PHE A 329 -37.03 -13.61 35.36
N GLY A 330 -36.67 -14.60 36.18
CA GLY A 330 -37.27 -14.81 37.50
C GLY A 330 -36.41 -14.15 38.57
N TYR A 331 -36.79 -12.94 39.02
CA TYR A 331 -36.00 -12.11 39.91
C TYR A 331 -36.36 -12.30 41.39
N ASN A 332 -35.35 -12.39 42.28
CA ASN A 332 -35.52 -12.44 43.73
C ASN A 332 -36.45 -13.58 44.22
N LEU A 333 -36.17 -14.80 43.76
CA LEU A 333 -36.92 -16.03 44.09
C LEU A 333 -36.92 -16.33 45.60
N GLY A 334 -38.06 -16.80 46.11
CA GLY A 334 -38.32 -17.00 47.53
C GLY A 334 -37.83 -18.33 48.10
N ASP A 335 -37.61 -19.32 47.25
CA ASP A 335 -37.39 -20.73 47.60
C ASP A 335 -35.90 -21.15 47.67
N GLY A 336 -34.96 -20.21 47.54
CA GLY A 336 -33.52 -20.47 47.67
C GLY A 336 -32.69 -19.66 46.71
N GLU A 337 -31.38 -19.87 46.72
CA GLU A 337 -30.44 -19.30 45.75
C GLU A 337 -30.48 -20.12 44.46
N CYS A 338 -30.45 -19.44 43.31
CA CYS A 338 -30.41 -20.09 41.99
C CYS A 338 -29.00 -20.08 41.39
N ASN A 339 -28.16 -19.10 41.78
CA ASN A 339 -26.79 -18.94 41.29
C ASN A 339 -26.70 -18.97 39.76
N ALA A 340 -27.49 -18.13 39.08
CA ALA A 340 -27.51 -18.03 37.62
C ALA A 340 -26.87 -16.73 37.10
N ILE A 341 -25.84 -16.23 37.79
CA ILE A 341 -24.98 -15.14 37.31
C ILE A 341 -23.57 -15.71 37.14
N GLY A 342 -22.95 -15.47 35.98
CA GLY A 342 -21.64 -16.00 35.63
C GLY A 342 -20.54 -15.60 36.62
N MET A 343 -19.47 -16.38 36.68
CA MET A 343 -18.35 -16.17 37.59
C MET A 343 -17.38 -15.10 37.04
N GLY A 344 -16.89 -14.20 37.90
CA GLY A 344 -15.89 -13.20 37.51
C GLY A 344 -14.47 -13.78 37.34
N PRO A 345 -13.47 -12.95 36.96
CA PRO A 345 -12.14 -13.35 36.46
C PRO A 345 -11.22 -14.08 37.45
N ASN A 346 -11.64 -14.35 38.69
CA ASN A 346 -10.82 -15.10 39.65
C ASN A 346 -10.87 -16.60 39.33
N ASP A 347 -9.77 -17.31 39.61
CA ASP A 347 -9.60 -18.77 39.40
C ASP A 347 -10.85 -19.56 39.85
N PRO A 348 -11.67 -20.06 38.91
CA PRO A 348 -12.92 -20.74 39.21
C PRO A 348 -12.70 -22.04 39.99
N LYS A 349 -11.54 -22.68 39.79
CA LYS A 349 -11.19 -23.96 40.43
C LYS A 349 -10.90 -23.82 41.93
N LYS A 350 -10.63 -22.60 42.39
CA LYS A 350 -10.37 -22.30 43.82
C LYS A 350 -11.61 -21.81 44.57
N ARG A 351 -12.73 -21.59 43.87
CA ARG A 351 -13.96 -21.10 44.49
C ARG A 351 -14.78 -22.25 45.09
N PRO A 352 -15.50 -21.99 46.20
CA PRO A 352 -16.41 -22.97 46.80
C PRO A 352 -17.43 -23.49 45.79
N ILE A 353 -17.88 -24.73 45.97
CA ILE A 353 -18.93 -25.34 45.14
C ILE A 353 -20.23 -24.53 45.11
N THR A 354 -20.48 -23.73 46.16
CA THR A 354 -21.61 -22.80 46.26
C THR A 354 -21.52 -21.60 45.32
N GLU A 355 -20.37 -21.36 44.67
CA GLU A 355 -20.17 -20.31 43.66
C GLU A 355 -20.11 -20.88 42.24
N GLN A 356 -20.15 -22.21 42.07
CA GLN A 356 -20.21 -22.85 40.76
C GLN A 356 -21.61 -22.69 40.16
N VAL A 357 -21.65 -22.32 38.88
CA VAL A 357 -22.87 -21.94 38.16
C VAL A 357 -23.18 -22.97 37.07
N GLY A 358 -22.14 -23.56 36.49
CA GLY A 358 -22.22 -24.49 35.36
C GLY A 358 -22.31 -23.78 34.02
N PRO A 359 -22.33 -24.53 32.90
CA PRO A 359 -22.58 -23.97 31.58
C PRO A 359 -23.88 -23.16 31.54
N CYS A 360 -23.96 -22.18 30.64
CA CYS A 360 -25.09 -21.25 30.55
C CYS A 360 -26.44 -21.95 30.58
N ILE A 361 -26.63 -22.99 29.77
CA ILE A 361 -27.84 -23.84 29.78
C ILE A 361 -27.44 -25.27 30.09
N THR A 362 -28.16 -25.91 31.01
CA THR A 362 -28.01 -27.34 31.32
C THR A 362 -29.35 -28.07 31.41
N GLY A 363 -30.42 -27.37 31.79
CA GLY A 363 -31.77 -27.92 31.92
C GLY A 363 -32.73 -27.43 30.84
N ILE A 364 -33.67 -28.31 30.45
CA ILE A 364 -34.73 -28.02 29.49
C ILE A 364 -36.05 -28.64 29.93
N ILE A 365 -37.17 -27.98 29.64
CA ILE A 365 -38.52 -28.55 29.62
C ILE A 365 -38.96 -28.61 28.16
N ASP A 366 -39.06 -29.82 27.61
CA ASP A 366 -39.29 -30.03 26.18
C ASP A 366 -40.78 -30.21 25.87
N MET A 367 -41.46 -29.13 25.48
CA MET A 367 -42.90 -29.11 25.18
C MET A 367 -43.21 -29.34 23.69
N ARG A 368 -42.28 -29.93 22.92
CA ARG A 368 -42.45 -30.16 21.48
C ARG A 368 -43.33 -31.34 21.14
N ASN A 369 -43.75 -32.15 22.11
CA ASN A 369 -44.69 -33.26 21.89
C ASN A 369 -46.16 -32.77 21.85
N ASN A 370 -46.45 -31.77 21.03
CA ASN A 370 -47.80 -31.24 20.80
C ASN A 370 -48.27 -31.62 19.37
N PRO A 371 -49.48 -32.14 19.14
CA PRO A 371 -49.93 -32.48 17.79
C PRO A 371 -49.93 -31.27 16.84
N GLU A 372 -50.16 -30.06 17.34
CA GLU A 372 -50.10 -28.82 16.58
C GLU A 372 -48.67 -28.25 16.59
N VAL A 373 -48.05 -28.14 15.41
CA VAL A 373 -46.64 -27.72 15.28
C VAL A 373 -46.41 -26.32 15.84
N LEU A 374 -47.28 -25.37 15.53
CA LEU A 374 -47.14 -23.98 15.98
C LEU A 374 -47.23 -23.84 17.52
N ASN A 375 -47.83 -24.83 18.20
CA ASN A 375 -47.93 -24.86 19.66
C ASN A 375 -46.75 -25.56 20.34
N ARG A 376 -45.72 -25.97 19.60
CA ARG A 376 -44.49 -26.57 20.13
C ARG A 376 -43.52 -25.48 20.62
N TYR A 377 -42.81 -25.76 21.71
CA TYR A 377 -41.82 -24.86 22.29
C TYR A 377 -40.92 -25.63 23.27
N VAL A 378 -39.83 -24.99 23.69
CA VAL A 378 -38.98 -25.47 24.77
C VAL A 378 -38.73 -24.34 25.78
N ILE A 379 -38.56 -24.69 27.06
CA ILE A 379 -38.14 -23.75 28.10
C ILE A 379 -36.76 -24.18 28.59
N GLU A 380 -35.80 -23.27 28.54
CA GLU A 380 -34.43 -23.49 29.00
C GLU A 380 -34.10 -22.55 30.16
N GLU A 381 -33.37 -23.09 31.14
CA GLU A 381 -32.76 -22.25 32.19
C GLU A 381 -31.41 -21.73 31.71
N GLY A 382 -31.12 -20.46 32.02
CA GLY A 382 -29.92 -19.77 31.55
C GLY A 382 -29.14 -19.08 32.67
N VAL A 383 -27.88 -18.76 32.36
CA VAL A 383 -27.01 -17.92 33.18
C VAL A 383 -26.85 -16.55 32.53
N ALA A 384 -27.00 -15.47 33.29
CA ALA A 384 -26.60 -14.15 32.83
C ALA A 384 -25.07 -13.99 32.96
N PRO A 385 -24.33 -13.68 31.88
CA PRO A 385 -22.88 -13.54 31.93
C PRO A 385 -22.42 -12.51 32.96
N PHE A 386 -21.23 -12.73 33.55
CA PHE A 386 -20.69 -11.81 34.56
C PHE A 386 -20.60 -10.37 34.05
N ALA A 387 -20.16 -10.14 32.81
CA ALA A 387 -20.04 -8.79 32.25
C ALA A 387 -21.37 -7.99 32.21
N LEU A 388 -22.54 -8.62 32.32
CA LEU A 388 -23.83 -7.91 32.35
C LEU A 388 -24.30 -7.56 33.75
N TRP A 389 -23.72 -8.18 34.80
CA TRP A 389 -24.23 -8.05 36.17
C TRP A 389 -24.38 -6.61 36.68
N PRO A 390 -23.48 -5.63 36.37
CA PRO A 390 -23.61 -4.27 36.87
C PRO A 390 -24.88 -3.55 36.38
N PHE A 391 -25.45 -3.99 35.27
CA PHE A 391 -26.62 -3.37 34.63
C PHE A 391 -27.93 -4.06 35.00
N LEU A 392 -27.90 -5.35 35.39
CA LEU A 392 -29.10 -6.17 35.64
C LEU A 392 -30.02 -5.58 36.71
N GLN A 393 -29.47 -5.07 37.82
CA GLN A 393 -30.30 -4.52 38.89
C GLN A 393 -31.08 -3.28 38.44
N SER A 394 -30.40 -2.35 37.74
CA SER A 394 -31.05 -1.16 37.18
C SER A 394 -32.06 -1.53 36.11
N LEU A 395 -31.74 -2.53 35.29
CA LEU A 395 -32.65 -3.05 34.28
C LEU A 395 -33.95 -3.57 34.92
N PHE A 396 -33.86 -4.43 35.94
CA PHE A 396 -35.03 -4.99 36.61
C PHE A 396 -35.87 -3.92 37.31
N ASP A 397 -35.24 -2.87 37.84
CA ASP A 397 -35.94 -1.75 38.46
C ASP A 397 -36.76 -0.95 37.42
N LEU A 398 -36.20 -0.72 36.24
CA LEU A 398 -36.78 0.09 35.16
C LEU A 398 -37.76 -0.65 34.24
N THR A 399 -37.72 -1.98 34.22
CA THR A 399 -38.58 -2.79 33.33
C THR A 399 -40.07 -2.64 33.73
N PRO A 400 -40.97 -2.25 32.79
CA PRO A 400 -42.41 -2.20 33.04
C PRO A 400 -43.05 -3.59 33.13
N ASP A 401 -44.36 -3.67 33.46
CA ASP A 401 -45.18 -4.89 33.36
C ASP A 401 -44.70 -6.14 34.11
N LYS A 402 -43.95 -5.93 35.20
CA LYS A 402 -43.51 -7.00 36.12
C LYS A 402 -44.69 -7.67 36.83
N VAL A 403 -44.68 -9.01 36.89
CA VAL A 403 -45.68 -9.78 37.66
C VAL A 403 -45.13 -10.11 39.04
N GLN A 404 -45.76 -9.55 40.06
CA GLN A 404 -45.33 -9.69 41.46
C GLN A 404 -45.95 -10.94 42.11
N PRO A 405 -45.21 -11.61 43.02
CA PRO A 405 -45.75 -12.72 43.80
C PRO A 405 -46.59 -12.23 44.98
N HIS A 406 -47.51 -13.07 45.46
CA HIS A 406 -48.19 -12.80 46.72
C HIS A 406 -47.26 -13.13 47.90
N ARG A 407 -46.85 -12.11 48.67
CA ARG A 407 -45.95 -12.23 49.82
C ARG A 407 -46.63 -11.73 51.10
N ASN A 408 -46.37 -12.40 52.22
CA ASN A 408 -46.76 -11.88 53.53
C ASN A 408 -45.82 -10.73 53.98
N PRO A 409 -46.17 -9.93 55.00
CA PRO A 409 -45.37 -8.76 55.41
C PRO A 409 -43.91 -9.08 55.76
N LEU A 410 -43.65 -10.24 56.38
CA LEU A 410 -42.29 -10.67 56.73
C LEU A 410 -41.46 -11.05 55.49
N GLN A 411 -42.09 -11.75 54.54
CA GLN A 411 -41.48 -12.11 53.26
C GLN A 411 -41.16 -10.87 52.42
N GLU A 412 -41.99 -9.84 52.48
CA GLU A 412 -41.79 -8.58 51.77
C GLU A 412 -40.60 -7.78 52.33
N ILE A 413 -40.47 -7.71 53.66
CA ILE A 413 -39.30 -7.11 54.33
C ILE A 413 -38.03 -7.85 53.93
N ALA A 414 -38.05 -9.19 53.99
CA ALA A 414 -36.91 -10.01 53.60
C ALA A 414 -36.55 -9.82 52.11
N ALA A 415 -37.54 -9.72 51.23
CA ALA A 415 -37.31 -9.48 49.80
C ALA A 415 -36.64 -8.13 49.55
N ARG A 416 -37.07 -7.05 50.21
CA ARG A 416 -36.45 -5.72 50.10
C ARG A 416 -35.04 -5.69 50.68
N ALA A 417 -34.81 -6.37 51.81
CA ALA A 417 -33.47 -6.51 52.39
C ALA A 417 -32.49 -7.18 51.41
N ARG A 418 -32.95 -8.21 50.68
CA ARG A 418 -32.14 -8.88 49.65
C ARG A 418 -31.77 -7.97 48.46
N VAL A 419 -32.66 -7.08 48.04
CA VAL A 419 -32.36 -6.08 46.99
C VAL A 419 -31.24 -5.14 47.45
N ILE A 420 -31.32 -4.66 48.70
CA ILE A 420 -30.27 -3.81 49.29
C ILE A 420 -28.94 -4.58 49.39
N GLN A 421 -28.98 -5.85 49.82
CA GLN A 421 -27.80 -6.70 49.88
C GLN A 421 -27.10 -6.84 48.52
N SER A 422 -27.84 -7.05 47.42
CA SER A 422 -27.23 -7.13 46.08
C SER A 422 -26.59 -5.82 45.63
N ARG A 423 -27.20 -4.67 45.95
CA ARG A 423 -26.66 -3.36 45.58
C ARG A 423 -25.29 -3.07 46.19
N PHE A 424 -25.05 -3.56 47.41
CA PHE A 424 -23.79 -3.32 48.13
C PHE A 424 -22.83 -4.51 48.15
N GLY A 425 -23.33 -5.74 47.99
CA GLY A 425 -22.54 -6.98 48.09
C GLY A 425 -22.23 -7.68 46.76
N GLY A 426 -22.70 -7.15 45.63
CA GLY A 426 -22.43 -7.69 44.30
C GLY A 426 -23.38 -8.81 43.86
N PRO A 427 -23.08 -9.51 42.75
CA PRO A 427 -24.01 -10.42 42.08
C PRO A 427 -24.24 -11.76 42.80
N PHE A 428 -23.33 -12.13 43.71
CA PHE A 428 -23.36 -13.43 44.39
C PHE A 428 -24.10 -13.42 45.73
N VAL A 429 -24.71 -12.30 46.12
CA VAL A 429 -25.52 -12.18 47.34
C VAL A 429 -26.84 -11.45 47.09
N GLY A 430 -27.84 -11.68 47.95
CA GLY A 430 -29.08 -10.92 47.98
C GLY A 430 -30.14 -11.38 46.98
N ALA A 431 -30.66 -10.47 46.17
CA ALA A 431 -31.68 -10.73 45.15
C ALA A 431 -31.08 -11.26 43.82
N LEU A 432 -29.88 -10.81 43.43
CA LEU A 432 -29.23 -11.22 42.18
C LEU A 432 -28.82 -12.70 42.17
N ASN A 433 -28.31 -13.25 43.27
CA ASN A 433 -28.01 -14.70 43.37
C ASN A 433 -29.27 -15.59 43.45
N ARG A 434 -30.45 -14.96 43.56
CA ARG A 434 -31.79 -15.56 43.50
C ARG A 434 -32.51 -15.20 42.19
N THR A 435 -31.75 -14.86 41.16
CA THR A 435 -32.26 -14.57 39.83
C THR A 435 -31.99 -15.75 38.92
N MET A 436 -32.96 -16.11 38.08
CA MET A 436 -32.85 -17.10 37.03
C MET A 436 -33.18 -16.45 35.68
N MET A 437 -32.42 -16.78 34.63
CA MET A 437 -32.74 -16.40 33.27
C MET A 437 -33.52 -17.55 32.62
N TYR A 438 -34.56 -17.22 31.85
CA TYR A 438 -35.30 -18.16 31.01
C TYR A 438 -35.11 -17.82 29.55
N LEU A 439 -34.93 -18.84 28.73
CA LEU A 439 -34.96 -18.73 27.28
C LEU A 439 -36.01 -19.70 26.74
N ILE A 440 -36.89 -19.20 25.88
CA ILE A 440 -37.86 -20.03 25.15
C ILE A 440 -37.56 -19.95 23.67
N MET A 441 -37.65 -21.08 22.98
CA MET A 441 -37.76 -21.12 21.52
C MET A 441 -39.13 -21.70 21.19
N SER A 442 -39.81 -21.07 20.23
CA SER A 442 -41.17 -21.44 19.81
C SER A 442 -41.36 -21.19 18.31
N HIS A 443 -42.58 -21.38 17.80
CA HIS A 443 -42.89 -20.99 16.42
C HIS A 443 -43.48 -19.58 16.39
N ASP A 444 -43.04 -18.78 15.41
CA ASP A 444 -43.59 -17.45 15.15
C ASP A 444 -44.86 -17.57 14.30
N ASP A 445 -45.93 -16.85 14.68
CA ASP A 445 -47.20 -16.81 13.94
C ASP A 445 -47.12 -15.91 12.67
N ASN A 446 -46.10 -15.05 12.60
CA ASN A 446 -45.88 -14.03 11.57
C ASN A 446 -44.47 -14.15 10.96
N GLN A 447 -44.20 -13.43 9.86
CA GLN A 447 -42.89 -13.39 9.22
C GLN A 447 -42.32 -11.96 9.19
N GLY A 448 -41.06 -11.82 9.60
CA GLY A 448 -40.31 -10.57 9.48
C GLY A 448 -39.76 -10.32 8.08
N ILE A 449 -39.37 -9.07 7.84
CA ILE A 449 -38.76 -8.59 6.60
C ILE A 449 -37.43 -7.90 6.93
N LEU A 450 -36.39 -8.33 6.23
CA LEU A 450 -35.09 -7.68 6.13
C LEU A 450 -35.07 -6.79 4.89
N SER A 451 -34.64 -5.53 5.04
CA SER A 451 -34.55 -4.58 3.94
C SER A 451 -33.30 -3.71 4.04
N LEU A 452 -32.86 -3.14 2.92
CA LEU A 452 -31.74 -2.17 2.91
C LEU A 452 -32.30 -0.75 2.79
N HIS A 453 -31.82 0.15 3.65
CA HIS A 453 -32.08 1.58 3.56
C HIS A 453 -30.78 2.35 3.74
N ASN A 454 -30.39 3.16 2.74
CA ASN A 454 -29.09 3.85 2.70
C ASN A 454 -27.92 2.88 3.00
N ASP A 455 -27.93 1.71 2.36
CA ASP A 455 -26.93 0.63 2.54
C ASP A 455 -26.89 -0.01 3.95
N LYS A 456 -27.82 0.32 4.85
CA LYS A 456 -27.95 -0.28 6.20
C LYS A 456 -29.10 -1.29 6.26
N LEU A 457 -28.86 -2.43 6.90
CA LEU A 457 -29.85 -3.49 7.09
C LEU A 457 -30.88 -3.11 8.15
N ARG A 458 -32.17 -3.11 7.78
CA ARG A 458 -33.33 -2.92 8.65
C ARG A 458 -34.03 -4.25 8.89
N ILE A 459 -34.34 -4.52 10.15
CA ILE A 459 -35.17 -5.65 10.59
C ILE A 459 -36.55 -5.09 10.93
N ALA A 460 -37.60 -5.59 10.28
CA ALA A 460 -38.99 -5.24 10.58
C ALA A 460 -39.80 -6.50 10.88
N PHE A 461 -40.44 -6.55 12.04
CA PHE A 461 -41.28 -7.68 12.44
C PHE A 461 -42.51 -7.17 13.22
N ASP A 462 -43.47 -6.64 12.48
CA ASP A 462 -44.62 -5.96 13.06
C ASP A 462 -45.53 -6.93 13.84
N GLY A 463 -45.85 -6.58 15.08
CA GLY A 463 -46.74 -7.29 15.99
C GLY A 463 -46.16 -8.54 16.65
N VAL A 464 -44.84 -8.79 16.58
CA VAL A 464 -44.23 -10.04 17.07
C VAL A 464 -44.40 -10.21 18.59
N GLY A 465 -44.22 -9.13 19.37
CA GLY A 465 -44.35 -9.14 20.82
C GLY A 465 -45.80 -9.25 21.33
N ASP A 466 -46.78 -8.86 20.51
CA ASP A 466 -48.20 -8.78 20.90
C ASP A 466 -49.03 -10.01 20.47
N THR A 467 -48.39 -11.02 19.90
CA THR A 467 -49.07 -12.26 19.51
C THR A 467 -49.71 -12.94 20.74
N SER A 468 -50.82 -13.66 20.52
CA SER A 468 -51.45 -14.44 21.59
C SER A 468 -50.49 -15.47 22.17
N ARG A 469 -49.58 -15.98 21.32
CA ARG A 469 -48.61 -17.00 21.67
C ARG A 469 -47.53 -16.48 22.63
N VAL A 470 -46.92 -15.33 22.33
CA VAL A 470 -45.91 -14.72 23.21
C VAL A 470 -46.51 -14.43 24.58
N ARG A 471 -47.74 -13.91 24.65
CA ARG A 471 -48.46 -13.70 25.91
C ARG A 471 -48.68 -14.98 26.70
N GLU A 472 -49.14 -16.06 26.07
CA GLU A 472 -49.34 -17.37 26.73
C GLU A 472 -48.02 -17.92 27.34
N LEU A 473 -46.92 -17.78 26.61
CA LEU A 473 -45.60 -18.24 27.05
C LEU A 473 -45.05 -17.38 28.19
N GLN A 474 -45.19 -16.05 28.10
CA GLN A 474 -44.84 -15.13 29.20
C GLN A 474 -45.69 -15.40 30.45
N GLU A 475 -47.00 -15.65 30.31
CA GLU A 475 -47.86 -16.06 31.43
C GLU A 475 -47.40 -17.37 32.07
N THR A 476 -46.92 -18.31 31.27
CA THR A 476 -46.37 -19.58 31.77
C THR A 476 -45.11 -19.34 32.60
N LEU A 477 -44.17 -18.52 32.12
CA LEU A 477 -42.97 -18.12 32.88
C LEU A 477 -43.31 -17.31 34.13
N ALA A 478 -44.34 -16.45 34.07
CA ALA A 478 -44.84 -15.71 35.21
C ALA A 478 -45.40 -16.65 36.28
N ARG A 479 -46.20 -17.67 35.89
CA ARG A 479 -46.68 -18.71 36.80
C ARG A 479 -45.53 -19.47 37.46
N MET A 480 -44.50 -19.87 36.70
CA MET A 480 -43.30 -20.55 37.23
C MET A 480 -42.57 -19.68 38.26
N THR A 481 -42.43 -18.40 37.98
CA THR A 481 -41.67 -17.46 38.82
C THR A 481 -42.43 -17.07 40.09
N VAL A 482 -43.72 -16.74 39.95
CA VAL A 482 -44.57 -16.29 41.06
C VAL A 482 -44.85 -17.40 42.07
N ARG A 483 -45.05 -18.64 41.61
CA ARG A 483 -45.23 -19.81 42.52
C ARG A 483 -43.98 -20.08 43.36
N ASN A 484 -42.80 -19.70 42.86
CA ASN A 484 -41.54 -19.75 43.61
C ASN A 484 -41.28 -18.48 44.45
N GLY A 485 -42.25 -17.58 44.56
CA GLY A 485 -42.15 -16.34 45.34
C GLY A 485 -41.21 -15.28 44.74
N GLY A 486 -40.87 -15.39 43.45
CA GLY A 486 -40.08 -14.40 42.71
C GLY A 486 -40.94 -13.43 41.91
N ILE A 487 -40.28 -12.40 41.37
CA ILE A 487 -40.85 -11.36 40.51
C ILE A 487 -40.55 -11.76 39.07
N PHE A 488 -41.58 -11.93 38.24
CA PHE A 488 -41.36 -12.14 36.80
C PHE A 488 -41.03 -10.80 36.16
N VAL A 489 -39.92 -10.77 35.43
CA VAL A 489 -39.45 -9.60 34.70
C VAL A 489 -39.38 -9.97 33.21
N PRO A 490 -40.16 -9.31 32.35
CA PRO A 490 -40.05 -9.50 30.91
C PRO A 490 -38.68 -9.01 30.38
N GLY A 491 -38.39 -9.26 29.11
CA GLY A 491 -37.04 -9.11 28.57
C GLY A 491 -36.50 -7.67 28.58
N PRO A 492 -35.17 -7.46 28.63
CA PRO A 492 -34.54 -6.14 28.70
C PRO A 492 -34.90 -5.16 27.57
N PHE A 493 -35.31 -5.70 26.43
CA PHE A 493 -35.50 -4.97 25.19
C PHE A 493 -36.96 -4.53 24.98
N GLU A 494 -37.84 -4.87 25.91
CA GLU A 494 -39.23 -4.42 25.99
C GLU A 494 -39.35 -3.00 26.60
N THR A 495 -38.36 -2.14 26.31
CA THR A 495 -38.33 -0.74 26.76
C THR A 495 -38.48 0.21 25.58
N PRO A 496 -38.99 1.45 25.79
CA PRO A 496 -39.18 2.41 24.69
C PRO A 496 -37.90 2.72 23.90
N ILE A 497 -36.74 2.66 24.58
CA ILE A 497 -35.41 2.89 23.98
C ILE A 497 -35.04 1.77 22.98
N ALA A 498 -35.41 0.53 23.29
CA ALA A 498 -35.22 -0.64 22.42
C ALA A 498 -36.48 -0.94 21.56
N ARG A 499 -37.35 0.07 21.41
CA ARG A 499 -38.61 0.03 20.63
C ARG A 499 -39.58 -1.07 21.06
N ASN A 500 -39.59 -1.42 22.34
CA ASN A 500 -40.43 -2.46 22.92
C ASN A 500 -40.34 -3.81 22.16
N GLY A 501 -39.18 -4.13 21.60
CA GLY A 501 -39.01 -5.29 20.73
C GLY A 501 -38.44 -6.51 21.44
N LEU A 502 -38.81 -7.71 20.95
CA LEU A 502 -38.18 -8.96 21.38
C LEU A 502 -36.72 -9.01 20.93
N ILE A 503 -35.88 -9.74 21.66
CA ILE A 503 -34.48 -9.99 21.27
C ILE A 503 -34.36 -11.44 20.80
N THR A 504 -33.72 -11.65 19.65
CA THR A 504 -33.36 -12.97 19.16
C THR A 504 -31.85 -13.15 19.13
N VAL A 505 -31.40 -14.35 19.48
CA VAL A 505 -30.04 -14.84 19.20
C VAL A 505 -30.05 -15.92 18.11
N HIS A 506 -31.25 -16.26 17.63
CA HIS A 506 -31.54 -17.33 16.68
C HIS A 506 -32.15 -16.79 15.38
N SER A 507 -31.56 -15.71 14.84
CA SER A 507 -31.94 -15.18 13.53
C SER A 507 -31.86 -16.24 12.42
N ILE A 508 -32.97 -16.47 11.73
CA ILE A 508 -33.11 -17.42 10.63
C ILE A 508 -34.00 -16.84 9.52
N GLY A 509 -33.85 -17.34 8.30
CA GLY A 509 -34.58 -16.85 7.12
C GLY A 509 -33.98 -15.59 6.48
N GLY A 510 -34.61 -15.13 5.40
CA GLY A 510 -34.14 -14.05 4.53
C GLY A 510 -33.64 -14.51 3.16
N CYS A 511 -33.01 -15.69 3.06
CA CYS A 511 -32.62 -16.34 1.80
C CYS A 511 -33.21 -17.76 1.70
N VAL A 512 -34.48 -17.89 2.08
CA VAL A 512 -35.15 -19.17 2.34
C VAL A 512 -35.12 -20.13 1.15
N MET A 513 -35.11 -21.43 1.46
CA MET A 513 -35.31 -22.47 0.46
C MET A 513 -36.73 -22.42 -0.10
N GLY A 514 -36.87 -22.67 -1.39
CA GLY A 514 -38.15 -22.85 -2.07
C GLY A 514 -38.05 -23.86 -3.22
N THR A 515 -39.18 -24.11 -3.86
CA THR A 515 -39.24 -24.98 -5.05
C THR A 515 -38.78 -24.23 -6.29
N ASP A 516 -38.96 -22.90 -6.34
CA ASP A 516 -38.50 -22.04 -7.42
C ASP A 516 -38.25 -20.59 -6.94
N GLY A 517 -37.71 -19.75 -7.82
CA GLY A 517 -37.38 -18.35 -7.53
C GLY A 517 -38.59 -17.45 -7.23
N SER A 518 -39.82 -17.91 -7.43
CA SER A 518 -41.04 -17.16 -7.08
C SER A 518 -41.50 -17.39 -5.63
N ASN A 519 -41.06 -18.48 -4.98
CA ASN A 519 -41.39 -18.78 -3.59
C ASN A 519 -40.17 -18.99 -2.67
N GLY A 520 -38.94 -18.94 -3.19
CA GLY A 520 -37.72 -18.96 -2.41
C GLY A 520 -36.57 -18.20 -3.07
N VAL A 521 -35.48 -18.02 -2.32
CA VAL A 521 -34.24 -17.42 -2.82
C VAL A 521 -33.25 -18.49 -3.23
N THR A 522 -33.26 -19.61 -2.52
CA THR A 522 -32.42 -20.77 -2.81
C THR A 522 -33.25 -22.00 -3.12
N ASN A 523 -32.71 -22.93 -3.90
CA ASN A 523 -33.31 -24.25 -4.06
C ASN A 523 -33.01 -25.15 -2.84
N HIS A 524 -33.53 -26.37 -2.85
CA HIS A 524 -33.30 -27.35 -1.78
C HIS A 524 -31.81 -27.67 -1.51
N LYS A 525 -30.89 -27.38 -2.45
CA LYS A 525 -29.43 -27.56 -2.30
C LYS A 525 -28.73 -26.29 -1.82
N GLY A 526 -29.46 -25.23 -1.47
CA GLY A 526 -28.87 -23.93 -1.12
C GLY A 526 -28.32 -23.12 -2.29
N GLN A 527 -28.56 -23.51 -3.55
CA GLN A 527 -28.14 -22.75 -4.74
C GLN A 527 -29.07 -21.55 -4.93
N VAL A 528 -28.51 -20.37 -5.17
CA VAL A 528 -29.31 -19.15 -5.39
C VAL A 528 -30.02 -19.21 -6.75
N PHE A 529 -31.35 -19.01 -6.76
CA PHE A 529 -32.13 -18.94 -7.98
C PHE A 529 -31.76 -17.72 -8.83
N LYS A 530 -31.68 -17.93 -10.15
CA LYS A 530 -31.52 -16.87 -11.14
C LYS A 530 -32.90 -16.38 -11.56
N TYR A 531 -33.44 -15.42 -10.82
CA TYR A 531 -34.81 -14.94 -11.02
C TYR A 531 -34.82 -13.46 -11.42
N SER A 532 -35.54 -13.12 -12.49
CA SER A 532 -35.78 -11.74 -12.94
C SER A 532 -37.11 -11.67 -13.68
N ASP A 533 -37.97 -10.71 -13.34
CA ASP A 533 -39.22 -10.40 -14.04
C ASP A 533 -40.16 -11.62 -14.26
N GLY A 534 -40.21 -12.55 -13.29
CA GLY A 534 -41.04 -13.76 -13.38
C GLY A 534 -40.53 -14.85 -14.34
N LYS A 535 -39.37 -14.64 -14.98
CA LYS A 535 -38.72 -15.60 -15.88
C LYS A 535 -37.70 -16.47 -15.12
N ARG A 536 -37.33 -17.62 -15.69
CA ARG A 536 -36.24 -18.50 -15.20
C ARG A 536 -36.44 -19.06 -13.79
N LYS A 537 -37.68 -19.39 -13.44
CA LYS A 537 -38.08 -19.79 -12.08
C LYS A 537 -37.18 -20.86 -11.45
N THR A 538 -36.73 -21.85 -12.21
CA THR A 538 -35.94 -22.98 -11.69
C THR A 538 -34.45 -22.91 -12.03
N GLU A 539 -33.99 -21.91 -12.79
CA GLU A 539 -32.57 -21.75 -13.08
C GLU A 539 -31.82 -21.24 -11.85
N VAL A 540 -30.56 -21.64 -11.70
CA VAL A 540 -29.72 -21.24 -10.56
C VAL A 540 -28.41 -20.62 -11.01
N HIS A 541 -27.85 -19.78 -10.15
CA HIS A 541 -26.49 -19.26 -10.31
C HIS A 541 -25.47 -20.36 -10.02
N THR A 542 -24.85 -20.88 -11.08
CA THR A 542 -23.82 -21.91 -10.94
C THR A 542 -22.65 -21.36 -10.13
N GLY A 543 -22.33 -22.02 -9.02
CA GLY A 543 -21.25 -21.58 -8.14
C GLY A 543 -21.66 -20.65 -7.02
N LEU A 544 -22.93 -20.25 -6.87
CA LEU A 544 -23.36 -19.40 -5.76
C LEU A 544 -24.32 -20.14 -4.82
N TYR A 545 -23.90 -20.31 -3.57
CA TYR A 545 -24.62 -21.04 -2.52
C TYR A 545 -24.81 -20.19 -1.27
N VAL A 546 -25.91 -20.41 -0.56
CA VAL A 546 -26.10 -19.96 0.83
C VAL A 546 -26.14 -21.20 1.74
N VAL A 547 -25.39 -21.18 2.84
CA VAL A 547 -25.13 -22.37 3.68
C VAL A 547 -25.42 -22.16 5.17
N ASP A 548 -26.00 -21.03 5.56
CA ASP A 548 -26.26 -20.69 6.97
C ASP A 548 -27.76 -20.60 7.29
N GLY A 549 -28.11 -20.02 8.44
CA GLY A 549 -29.50 -19.86 8.89
C GLY A 549 -30.41 -19.08 7.93
N ALA A 550 -29.87 -18.35 6.95
CA ALA A 550 -30.69 -17.60 5.99
C ALA A 550 -31.58 -18.52 5.13
N VAL A 551 -31.16 -19.77 4.89
CA VAL A 551 -31.91 -20.71 4.04
C VAL A 551 -33.08 -21.38 4.75
N ILE A 552 -33.17 -21.27 6.08
CA ILE A 552 -34.21 -21.91 6.87
C ILE A 552 -35.53 -21.18 6.66
N PRO A 553 -36.60 -21.84 6.18
CA PRO A 553 -37.83 -21.18 5.77
C PRO A 553 -38.82 -20.88 6.90
N ALA A 554 -38.63 -21.45 8.10
CA ALA A 554 -39.55 -21.30 9.23
C ALA A 554 -38.84 -21.40 10.58
N ALA A 555 -39.48 -20.88 11.62
CA ALA A 555 -39.11 -21.12 13.01
C ALA A 555 -39.02 -22.62 13.31
N LEU A 556 -37.97 -23.01 14.05
CA LEU A 556 -37.70 -24.42 14.38
C LEU A 556 -38.24 -24.83 15.75
N GLY A 557 -38.59 -23.88 16.61
CA GLY A 557 -39.00 -24.15 18.00
C GLY A 557 -37.89 -24.74 18.88
N VAL A 558 -36.63 -24.70 18.42
CA VAL A 558 -35.41 -25.13 19.12
C VAL A 558 -34.20 -24.30 18.68
N ASN A 559 -33.08 -24.39 19.40
CA ASN A 559 -31.84 -23.73 19.00
C ASN A 559 -31.40 -24.20 17.60
N PRO A 560 -31.12 -23.29 16.66
CA PRO A 560 -31.06 -23.61 15.25
C PRO A 560 -29.71 -24.18 14.80
N PHE A 561 -28.63 -24.03 15.56
CA PHE A 561 -27.28 -24.27 15.02
C PHE A 561 -27.05 -25.70 14.54
N LEU A 562 -27.67 -26.68 15.19
CA LEU A 562 -27.49 -28.08 14.79
C LEU A 562 -28.18 -28.34 13.44
N THR A 563 -29.38 -27.78 13.24
CA THR A 563 -30.10 -27.81 11.97
C THR A 563 -29.35 -27.05 10.87
N ILE A 564 -28.80 -25.87 11.19
CA ILE A 564 -27.94 -25.11 10.26
C ILE A 564 -26.75 -25.96 9.83
N THR A 565 -26.08 -26.64 10.77
CA THR A 565 -24.94 -27.52 10.47
C THR A 565 -25.34 -28.70 9.59
N ALA A 566 -26.49 -29.34 9.87
CA ALA A 566 -27.01 -30.45 9.08
C ALA A 566 -27.36 -30.02 7.65
N ILE A 567 -28.03 -28.88 7.49
CA ILE A 567 -28.34 -28.31 6.17
C ILE A 567 -27.06 -27.96 5.41
N ALA A 568 -26.05 -27.38 6.08
CA ALA A 568 -24.78 -27.07 5.46
C ALA A 568 -24.04 -28.33 4.99
N GLU A 569 -24.02 -29.40 5.79
CA GLU A 569 -23.44 -30.70 5.40
C GLU A 569 -24.15 -31.27 4.16
N ARG A 570 -25.48 -31.11 4.09
CA ARG A 570 -26.27 -31.50 2.92
C ARG A 570 -25.91 -30.68 1.69
N THR A 571 -25.98 -29.35 1.81
CA THR A 571 -25.66 -28.41 0.71
C THR A 571 -24.27 -28.66 0.14
N VAL A 572 -23.27 -28.81 1.00
CA VAL A 572 -21.87 -28.97 0.56
C VAL A 572 -21.64 -30.35 -0.07
N GLU A 573 -22.31 -31.40 0.41
CA GLU A 573 -22.30 -32.71 -0.24
C GLU A 573 -22.89 -32.63 -1.66
N PHE A 574 -24.01 -31.93 -1.85
CA PHE A 574 -24.60 -31.72 -3.18
C PHE A 574 -23.70 -30.85 -4.07
N ALA A 575 -23.13 -29.76 -3.53
CA ALA A 575 -22.23 -28.90 -4.28
C ALA A 575 -20.99 -29.65 -4.80
N ALA A 576 -20.45 -30.58 -3.99
CA ALA A 576 -19.35 -31.45 -4.40
C ALA A 576 -19.81 -32.48 -5.45
N LYS A 577 -20.95 -33.16 -5.23
CA LYS A 577 -21.53 -34.13 -6.18
C LYS A 577 -21.79 -33.52 -7.55
N ASP A 578 -22.40 -32.34 -7.59
CA ASP A 578 -22.74 -31.62 -8.83
C ASP A 578 -21.48 -31.27 -9.66
N ARG A 579 -20.29 -31.30 -9.05
CA ARG A 579 -18.98 -31.02 -9.70
C ARG A 579 -18.10 -32.25 -9.86
N GLY A 580 -18.54 -33.42 -9.41
CA GLY A 580 -17.71 -34.63 -9.37
C GLY A 580 -16.53 -34.53 -8.39
N TRP A 581 -16.62 -33.67 -7.37
CA TRP A 581 -15.60 -33.52 -6.34
C TRP A 581 -15.75 -34.59 -5.25
N VAL A 582 -14.64 -35.14 -4.79
CA VAL A 582 -14.61 -36.17 -3.75
C VAL A 582 -14.15 -35.55 -2.43
N ILE A 583 -15.04 -35.51 -1.43
CA ILE A 583 -14.70 -35.05 -0.08
C ILE A 583 -14.01 -36.21 0.65
N SER A 584 -12.76 -36.01 1.09
CA SER A 584 -12.02 -37.03 1.82
C SER A 584 -12.73 -37.46 3.12
N PRO A 585 -13.06 -38.75 3.30
CA PRO A 585 -13.72 -39.27 4.51
C PRO A 585 -12.74 -39.50 5.67
N ARG A 586 -11.47 -39.11 5.52
CA ARG A 586 -10.40 -39.39 6.49
C ARG A 586 -10.73 -38.81 7.86
N ARG A 587 -10.78 -39.66 8.89
CA ARG A 587 -10.93 -39.22 10.28
C ARG A 587 -9.61 -38.69 10.82
N ILE A 588 -9.70 -37.67 11.67
CA ILE A 588 -8.54 -37.15 12.40
C ILE A 588 -8.37 -37.98 13.67
N THR A 589 -7.22 -38.62 13.84
CA THR A 589 -6.91 -39.50 14.98
C THR A 589 -5.70 -39.03 15.78
N GLN A 590 -5.04 -37.98 15.34
CA GLN A 590 -3.86 -37.40 15.98
C GLN A 590 -4.11 -35.93 16.30
N ALA A 591 -3.39 -35.42 17.29
CA ALA A 591 -3.42 -34.00 17.62
C ALA A 591 -2.98 -33.16 16.42
N ILE A 592 -3.70 -32.09 16.14
CA ILE A 592 -3.35 -31.14 15.08
C ILE A 592 -2.03 -30.43 15.44
N ASN A 593 -1.16 -30.27 14.44
CA ASN A 593 0.08 -29.50 14.57
C ASN A 593 -0.08 -28.15 13.87
N PHE A 594 -0.40 -27.12 14.64
CA PHE A 594 -0.62 -25.77 14.11
C PHE A 594 0.63 -25.07 13.54
N LYS A 595 1.78 -25.73 13.48
CA LYS A 595 2.96 -25.23 12.75
C LYS A 595 2.87 -25.47 11.25
N MET A 596 2.18 -26.52 10.82
CA MET A 596 2.06 -26.88 9.41
C MET A 596 0.81 -27.75 9.18
N PRO A 597 -0.01 -27.45 8.17
CA PRO A 597 -1.18 -28.26 7.86
C PRO A 597 -0.76 -29.68 7.43
N ALA A 598 -1.37 -30.70 8.04
CA ALA A 598 -0.96 -32.09 7.84
C ALA A 598 -1.39 -32.65 6.48
N TYR A 599 -2.43 -32.09 5.86
CA TYR A 599 -3.07 -32.64 4.66
C TYR A 599 -3.16 -31.63 3.52
N ALA A 600 -2.45 -30.51 3.60
CA ALA A 600 -2.38 -29.57 2.49
C ALA A 600 -1.72 -30.25 1.27
N PRO A 601 -2.22 -30.02 0.04
CA PRO A 601 -1.61 -30.57 -1.17
C PRO A 601 -0.15 -30.09 -1.30
N PRO A 602 0.77 -30.94 -1.81
CA PRO A 602 2.16 -30.57 -2.01
C PRO A 602 2.25 -29.39 -2.98
N ARG A 603 2.57 -28.21 -2.46
CA ARG A 603 2.78 -27.00 -3.26
C ARG A 603 4.09 -27.15 -4.07
N PRO A 604 4.19 -26.57 -5.28
CA PRO A 604 5.45 -26.54 -6.02
C PRO A 604 6.58 -25.98 -5.14
N LEU A 605 7.67 -26.73 -5.00
CA LEU A 605 8.81 -26.43 -4.13
C LEU A 605 9.37 -25.00 -4.32
N ARG A 606 9.22 -24.38 -5.50
CA ARG A 606 9.61 -22.98 -5.75
C ARG A 606 8.73 -21.94 -5.07
N GLN A 607 7.44 -22.22 -4.90
CA GLN A 607 6.50 -21.28 -4.25
C GLN A 607 6.51 -21.47 -2.73
N VAL A 608 6.76 -22.70 -2.27
CA VAL A 608 7.11 -22.98 -0.87
C VAL A 608 8.46 -22.38 -0.54
N ALA A 609 9.47 -22.47 -1.41
CA ALA A 609 10.77 -21.84 -1.19
C ALA A 609 10.70 -20.31 -1.21
N ARG A 610 9.88 -19.67 -2.05
CA ARG A 610 9.66 -18.20 -2.00
C ARG A 610 8.83 -17.76 -0.80
N ASN A 611 7.79 -18.50 -0.45
CA ASN A 611 7.01 -18.22 0.76
C ASN A 611 7.80 -18.54 2.02
N LEU A 612 8.70 -19.53 1.98
CA LEU A 612 9.65 -19.84 3.03
C LEU A 612 10.81 -18.85 3.04
N GLU A 613 11.32 -18.33 1.92
CA GLU A 613 12.36 -17.29 1.90
C GLU A 613 11.79 -15.95 2.36
N ALA A 614 10.55 -15.63 1.99
CA ALA A 614 9.78 -14.51 2.56
C ALA A 614 9.48 -14.75 4.05
N ALA A 615 9.16 -15.98 4.45
CA ALA A 615 9.00 -16.34 5.86
C ALA A 615 10.34 -16.46 6.63
N HIS A 616 11.46 -16.71 5.97
CA HIS A 616 12.80 -16.79 6.57
C HIS A 616 13.43 -15.40 6.68
N ARG A 617 13.06 -14.45 5.82
CA ARG A 617 13.43 -13.04 5.98
C ARG A 617 12.53 -12.27 6.95
N GLY A 618 11.34 -12.78 7.32
CA GLY A 618 10.39 -12.01 8.16
C GLY A 618 9.55 -12.72 9.23
N PHE A 619 9.48 -14.05 9.33
CA PHE A 619 8.40 -14.69 10.12
C PHE A 619 8.74 -15.94 10.97
N LEU A 620 9.94 -16.52 10.90
CA LEU A 620 10.33 -17.62 11.82
C LEU A 620 11.23 -17.19 12.98
N THR A 621 11.61 -15.92 13.05
CA THR A 621 11.93 -15.28 14.32
C THR A 621 10.62 -14.85 14.98
N PRO A 622 10.44 -15.01 16.31
CA PRO A 622 9.38 -14.27 16.98
C PRO A 622 9.57 -12.80 16.61
N PHE A 623 8.54 -12.19 16.02
CA PHE A 623 8.39 -10.77 15.65
C PHE A 623 9.70 -9.95 15.68
N PRO A 624 10.19 -9.38 14.55
CA PRO A 624 11.38 -8.55 14.59
C PRO A 624 11.19 -7.51 15.71
N SER A 625 12.08 -7.56 16.69
CA SER A 625 12.01 -6.84 17.97
C SER A 625 12.12 -5.31 17.81
N GLN A 626 12.03 -4.79 16.58
CA GLN A 626 12.26 -3.40 16.22
C GLN A 626 11.03 -2.68 15.64
N GLY A 627 9.89 -3.34 15.44
CA GLY A 627 8.62 -2.69 15.09
C GLY A 627 8.53 -2.19 13.64
N GLY A 628 7.46 -2.59 12.94
CA GLY A 628 7.12 -2.06 11.61
C GLY A 628 6.17 -0.86 11.69
N ILE A 629 5.92 -0.22 10.55
CA ILE A 629 4.92 0.85 10.40
C ILE A 629 3.98 0.54 9.24
N ALA A 630 2.69 0.85 9.42
CA ALA A 630 1.73 0.88 8.33
C ALA A 630 0.88 2.14 8.37
N PHE A 631 0.58 2.67 7.20
CA PHE A 631 -0.31 3.81 7.04
C PHE A 631 -1.08 3.68 5.73
N SER A 632 -2.21 4.38 5.64
CA SER A 632 -3.04 4.38 4.44
C SER A 632 -3.04 5.76 3.80
N GLU A 633 -2.95 5.79 2.48
CA GLU A 633 -2.87 7.00 1.66
C GLU A 633 -3.95 6.95 0.57
N VAL A 634 -4.54 8.11 0.30
CA VAL A 634 -5.50 8.34 -0.78
C VAL A 634 -4.99 9.46 -1.67
N MET A 635 -4.88 9.23 -2.98
CA MET A 635 -4.61 10.30 -3.94
C MET A 635 -5.63 10.29 -5.07
N LYS A 636 -6.06 11.49 -5.48
CA LYS A 636 -7.14 11.71 -6.45
C LYS A 636 -6.71 12.66 -7.56
N GLY A 637 -7.14 12.41 -8.78
CA GLY A 637 -6.85 13.30 -9.89
C GLY A 637 -7.45 12.85 -11.22
N TYR A 638 -6.80 13.23 -12.31
CA TYR A 638 -7.28 12.99 -13.67
C TYR A 638 -6.28 12.18 -14.48
N PHE A 639 -6.80 11.31 -15.34
CA PHE A 639 -6.02 10.36 -16.13
C PHE A 639 -6.49 10.37 -17.58
N GLY A 640 -5.59 10.66 -18.52
CA GLY A 640 -5.86 10.69 -19.95
C GLY A 640 -5.32 9.44 -20.65
N THR A 641 -6.15 8.80 -21.48
CA THR A 641 -5.79 7.62 -22.29
C THR A 641 -5.30 7.98 -23.71
N ASP A 642 -5.63 9.18 -24.19
CA ASP A 642 -5.29 9.64 -25.54
C ASP A 642 -3.94 10.37 -25.56
N LEU A 643 -2.84 9.61 -25.65
CA LEU A 643 -1.48 10.15 -25.57
C LEU A 643 -1.11 11.00 -26.80
N LEU A 644 -1.35 12.30 -26.74
CA LEU A 644 -0.91 13.28 -27.76
C LEU A 644 0.54 13.76 -27.53
N SER A 645 1.07 13.57 -26.33
CA SER A 645 2.43 13.96 -25.94
C SER A 645 2.91 13.13 -24.75
N ASP A 646 4.22 13.21 -24.47
CA ASP A 646 4.83 12.64 -23.26
C ASP A 646 4.67 13.52 -22.01
N ASP A 647 3.98 14.66 -22.13
CA ASP A 647 3.79 15.60 -21.04
C ASP A 647 2.57 15.25 -20.16
N TYR A 648 2.80 15.06 -18.86
CA TYR A 648 1.77 14.72 -17.88
C TYR A 648 0.67 15.79 -17.74
N ARG A 649 0.98 17.08 -17.94
CA ARG A 649 -0.01 18.15 -17.83
C ARG A 649 -1.00 18.13 -18.99
N THR A 650 -0.51 17.82 -20.18
CA THR A 650 -1.35 17.60 -21.36
C THR A 650 -2.32 16.44 -21.10
N ALA A 651 -1.82 15.33 -20.56
CA ALA A 651 -2.65 14.17 -20.20
C ALA A 651 -3.67 14.47 -19.10
N GLU A 652 -3.30 15.25 -18.07
CA GLU A 652 -4.23 15.71 -17.02
C GLU A 652 -5.36 16.56 -17.61
N SER A 653 -5.03 17.52 -18.49
CA SER A 653 -6.02 18.39 -19.14
C SER A 653 -7.00 17.59 -20.00
N GLN A 654 -6.52 16.54 -20.68
CA GLN A 654 -7.37 15.62 -21.43
C GLN A 654 -8.30 14.84 -20.50
N GLY A 655 -7.77 14.24 -19.42
CA GLY A 655 -8.56 13.54 -18.42
C GLY A 655 -9.63 14.43 -17.80
N ARG A 656 -9.33 15.71 -17.55
CA ARG A 656 -10.33 16.72 -17.11
C ARG A 656 -11.42 16.93 -18.15
N SER A 657 -11.05 17.10 -19.42
CA SER A 657 -12.01 17.32 -20.50
C SER A 657 -12.94 16.13 -20.76
N SER A 658 -12.46 14.91 -20.54
CA SER A 658 -13.25 13.67 -20.69
C SER A 658 -13.89 13.19 -19.38
N SER A 659 -13.73 13.93 -18.26
CA SER A 659 -14.15 13.51 -16.92
C SER A 659 -13.59 12.14 -16.49
N SER A 660 -12.41 11.78 -17.00
CA SER A 660 -11.69 10.56 -16.64
C SER A 660 -10.87 10.80 -15.38
N THR A 661 -11.41 10.33 -14.25
CA THR A 661 -10.77 10.41 -12.94
C THR A 661 -9.98 9.13 -12.62
N MET A 662 -8.95 9.30 -11.81
CA MET A 662 -8.21 8.21 -11.22
C MET A 662 -7.99 8.50 -9.74
N GLU A 663 -8.10 7.45 -8.95
CA GLU A 663 -7.92 7.49 -7.51
C GLU A 663 -7.28 6.19 -7.04
N PHE A 664 -6.41 6.24 -6.03
CA PHE A 664 -6.02 5.04 -5.31
C PHE A 664 -6.34 5.15 -3.83
N PHE A 665 -6.52 4.00 -3.20
CA PHE A 665 -6.60 3.86 -1.76
C PHE A 665 -5.67 2.73 -1.29
N LEU A 666 -4.45 3.12 -0.93
CA LEU A 666 -3.34 2.23 -0.63
C LEU A 666 -3.06 2.17 0.86
N THR A 667 -2.53 1.05 1.32
CA THR A 667 -1.88 0.87 2.61
C THR A 667 -0.45 0.45 2.33
N ILE A 668 0.49 1.23 2.83
CA ILE A 668 1.93 0.94 2.75
C ILE A 668 2.33 0.26 4.04
N ILE A 669 3.02 -0.88 3.94
CA ILE A 669 3.42 -1.73 5.06
C ILE A 669 4.93 -1.90 5.02
N ALA A 670 5.62 -1.35 6.01
CA ALA A 670 7.03 -1.57 6.25
C ALA A 670 7.20 -2.44 7.50
N TYR A 671 7.67 -3.67 7.31
CA TYR A 671 7.82 -4.64 8.41
C TYR A 671 8.98 -4.31 9.36
N ASP A 672 9.92 -3.48 8.94
CA ASP A 672 11.09 -3.04 9.71
C ASP A 672 11.30 -1.54 9.47
N LEU A 673 11.06 -0.72 10.49
CA LEU A 673 11.24 0.73 10.41
C LEU A 673 12.71 1.11 10.22
N HIS A 674 13.64 0.41 10.86
CA HIS A 674 15.07 0.70 10.73
C HIS A 674 15.52 0.43 9.30
N ALA A 675 15.11 -0.70 8.72
CA ALA A 675 15.37 -1.03 7.32
C ALA A 675 14.54 -0.21 6.32
N LEU A 676 13.63 0.66 6.74
CA LEU A 676 12.96 1.67 5.90
C LEU A 676 13.68 3.04 5.97
N VAL A 677 14.57 3.23 6.93
CA VAL A 677 15.19 4.53 7.25
C VAL A 677 16.71 4.57 6.99
N SER A 678 17.39 3.42 6.90
CA SER A 678 18.86 3.33 7.02
C SER A 678 19.65 2.69 5.87
N LEU A 679 19.02 2.15 4.82
CA LEU A 679 19.63 1.57 3.61
C LEU A 679 19.20 2.37 2.36
N ASP A 680 19.99 2.33 1.30
CA ASP A 680 19.75 3.19 0.12
C ASP A 680 18.69 2.65 -0.86
N ASP A 681 18.30 1.37 -0.75
CA ASP A 681 17.20 0.74 -1.54
C ASP A 681 16.20 0.10 -0.59
N HIS A 682 15.11 0.83 -0.34
CA HIS A 682 14.09 0.49 0.63
C HIS A 682 12.78 0.20 -0.07
N SER A 683 12.32 -1.06 0.01
CA SER A 683 11.01 -1.42 -0.51
C SER A 683 10.04 -1.76 0.62
N ALA A 684 8.95 -1.01 0.73
CA ALA A 684 7.78 -1.41 1.52
C ALA A 684 6.79 -2.17 0.64
N ASP A 685 6.03 -3.09 1.24
CA ASP A 685 4.91 -3.74 0.56
C ASP A 685 3.74 -2.76 0.45
N ILE A 686 3.01 -2.84 -0.67
CA ILE A 686 1.83 -2.02 -0.93
C ILE A 686 0.65 -2.93 -1.18
N VAL A 687 -0.48 -2.59 -0.57
CA VAL A 687 -1.77 -3.24 -0.79
C VAL A 687 -2.86 -2.19 -0.88
N GLY A 688 -3.84 -2.40 -1.73
CA GLY A 688 -4.94 -1.46 -1.87
C GLY A 688 -5.67 -1.63 -3.19
N THR A 689 -6.40 -0.59 -3.54
CA THR A 689 -7.20 -0.53 -4.75
C THR A 689 -6.91 0.74 -5.53
N VAL A 690 -7.10 0.67 -6.84
CA VAL A 690 -7.03 1.82 -7.75
C VAL A 690 -8.34 1.90 -8.53
N SER A 691 -9.07 2.98 -8.39
CA SER A 691 -10.29 3.26 -9.15
C SER A 691 -9.97 4.12 -10.38
N CYS A 692 -10.25 3.61 -11.58
CA CYS A 692 -10.19 4.37 -12.81
C CYS A 692 -11.13 3.78 -13.87
N ARG A 693 -12.27 4.45 -14.10
CA ARG A 693 -13.31 3.95 -15.03
C ARG A 693 -12.87 3.84 -16.48
N ALA A 694 -11.85 4.60 -16.88
CA ALA A 694 -11.25 4.48 -18.21
C ALA A 694 -10.50 3.16 -18.42
N LEU A 695 -10.07 2.50 -17.33
CA LEU A 695 -9.37 1.22 -17.36
C LEU A 695 -10.30 0.04 -17.01
N SER A 696 -11.12 0.20 -15.96
CA SER A 696 -12.01 -0.85 -15.46
C SER A 696 -13.25 -0.26 -14.81
N ALA A 697 -14.40 -0.91 -15.00
CA ALA A 697 -15.66 -0.48 -14.38
C ALA A 697 -15.67 -0.66 -12.85
N ASP A 698 -14.97 -1.70 -12.37
CA ASP A 698 -14.78 -1.99 -10.94
C ASP A 698 -13.37 -1.55 -10.49
N PRO A 699 -13.13 -1.29 -9.19
CA PRO A 699 -11.79 -0.99 -8.68
C PRO A 699 -10.76 -2.07 -9.02
N LEU A 700 -9.55 -1.66 -9.39
CA LEU A 700 -8.41 -2.52 -9.68
C LEU A 700 -7.73 -2.94 -8.37
N LEU A 701 -7.36 -4.21 -8.26
CA LEU A 701 -6.67 -4.76 -7.10
C LEU A 701 -5.15 -4.61 -7.24
N VAL A 702 -4.48 -4.06 -6.23
CA VAL A 702 -3.02 -4.08 -6.13
C VAL A 702 -2.56 -5.48 -5.74
N CYS A 703 -1.80 -6.13 -6.62
CA CYS A 703 -1.34 -7.50 -6.47
C CYS A 703 0.01 -7.59 -5.75
N PRO A 704 0.32 -8.77 -5.15
CA PRO A 704 1.63 -9.05 -4.57
C PRO A 704 2.78 -8.79 -5.55
N GLY A 705 3.92 -8.32 -5.02
CA GLY A 705 5.08 -7.91 -5.82
C GLY A 705 5.09 -6.43 -6.20
N SER A 706 4.08 -5.66 -5.80
CA SER A 706 4.08 -4.20 -5.84
C SER A 706 5.07 -3.63 -4.80
N ARG A 707 5.68 -2.49 -5.08
CA ARG A 707 6.80 -1.93 -4.31
C ARG A 707 6.66 -0.43 -4.14
N PHE A 708 6.88 0.06 -2.92
CA PHE A 708 7.04 1.48 -2.62
C PHE A 708 8.50 1.76 -2.31
N ARG A 709 9.12 2.74 -2.97
CA ARG A 709 10.47 3.21 -2.64
C ARG A 709 10.44 4.66 -2.19
N LEU A 710 11.03 4.92 -1.04
CA LEU A 710 11.12 6.24 -0.43
C LEU A 710 12.46 6.89 -0.82
N PHE A 711 12.43 8.13 -1.35
CA PHE A 711 13.61 8.95 -1.67
C PHE A 711 14.67 8.28 -2.56
N SER A 712 14.27 7.57 -3.62
CA SER A 712 15.23 7.04 -4.59
C SER A 712 15.87 8.16 -5.41
N ARG A 713 17.20 8.24 -5.46
CA ARG A 713 17.95 9.21 -6.27
C ARG A 713 17.62 9.08 -7.76
N ASP A 714 17.32 10.21 -8.41
CA ASP A 714 17.28 10.31 -9.87
C ASP A 714 18.70 10.51 -10.41
N LEU A 715 19.22 9.53 -11.15
CA LEU A 715 20.56 9.60 -11.73
C LEU A 715 20.65 10.56 -12.93
N ASN A 716 19.51 10.89 -13.54
CA ASN A 716 19.43 11.77 -14.71
C ASN A 716 19.33 13.25 -14.32
N HIS A 717 18.91 13.57 -13.09
CA HIS A 717 18.72 14.95 -12.62
C HIS A 717 19.44 15.20 -11.30
N VAL A 718 20.21 16.29 -11.25
CA VAL A 718 21.00 16.65 -10.07
C VAL A 718 20.11 16.91 -8.85
N SER A 719 20.47 16.31 -7.72
CA SER A 719 19.82 16.55 -6.40
C SER A 719 18.30 16.38 -6.43
N THR A 720 17.83 15.40 -7.20
CA THR A 720 16.41 15.04 -7.30
C THR A 720 16.19 13.67 -6.65
N GLU A 721 15.24 13.60 -5.73
CA GLU A 721 14.80 12.37 -5.09
C GLU A 721 13.35 12.09 -5.45
N ASN A 722 13.06 10.81 -5.71
CA ASN A 722 11.74 10.35 -6.10
C ASN A 722 11.11 9.48 -5.01
N LEU A 723 9.82 9.66 -4.74
CA LEU A 723 9.01 8.65 -4.08
C LEU A 723 8.32 7.84 -5.17
N ALA A 724 8.75 6.60 -5.37
CA ALA A 724 8.32 5.76 -6.48
C ALA A 724 7.30 4.70 -6.04
N TYR A 725 6.22 4.61 -6.80
CA TYR A 725 5.13 3.64 -6.67
C TYR A 725 5.19 2.72 -7.87
N ASP A 726 5.45 1.45 -7.63
CA ASP A 726 5.43 0.42 -8.65
C ASP A 726 4.33 -0.60 -8.30
N LEU A 727 3.16 -0.49 -8.94
CA LEU A 727 2.00 -1.32 -8.65
C LEU A 727 1.69 -2.28 -9.80
N ASN A 728 1.47 -3.54 -9.46
CA ASN A 728 0.87 -4.51 -10.37
C ASN A 728 -0.64 -4.53 -10.11
N LEU A 729 -1.45 -4.15 -11.09
CA LEU A 729 -2.90 -4.02 -10.96
C LEU A 729 -3.62 -5.15 -11.69
N LEU A 730 -4.71 -5.64 -11.09
CA LEU A 730 -5.61 -6.64 -11.67
C LEU A 730 -7.05 -6.10 -11.69
N ALA A 731 -7.68 -6.17 -12.86
CA ALA A 731 -9.11 -5.91 -13.03
C ALA A 731 -9.95 -7.17 -12.82
N THR A 732 -11.24 -6.99 -12.53
CA THR A 732 -12.20 -8.10 -12.36
C THR A 732 -12.39 -8.92 -13.62
N ASP A 733 -12.23 -8.29 -14.79
CA ASP A 733 -12.28 -8.94 -16.11
C ASP A 733 -11.01 -9.74 -16.48
N GLY A 734 -10.01 -9.74 -15.59
CA GLY A 734 -8.73 -10.44 -15.78
C GLY A 734 -7.63 -9.60 -16.42
N SER A 735 -7.91 -8.38 -16.87
CA SER A 735 -6.92 -7.47 -17.42
C SER A 735 -5.87 -7.10 -16.37
N LYS A 736 -4.61 -7.01 -16.78
CA LYS A 736 -3.47 -6.67 -15.92
C LYS A 736 -2.83 -5.38 -16.40
N TYR A 737 -2.49 -4.50 -15.45
CA TYR A 737 -1.83 -3.23 -15.74
C TYR A 737 -0.62 -3.05 -14.84
N LYS A 738 0.36 -2.31 -15.35
CA LYS A 738 1.49 -1.81 -14.59
C LYS A 738 1.26 -0.33 -14.33
N PHE A 739 1.30 0.08 -13.07
CA PHE A 739 1.16 1.47 -12.64
C PHE A 739 2.51 1.93 -12.10
N GLU A 740 3.02 3.00 -12.69
CA GLU A 740 4.28 3.63 -12.30
C GLU A 740 3.96 5.07 -11.88
N GLY A 741 4.04 5.33 -10.57
CA GLY A 741 3.85 6.63 -9.97
C GLY A 741 5.17 7.18 -9.44
N HIS A 742 5.44 8.47 -9.59
CA HIS A 742 6.56 9.11 -8.90
C HIS A 742 6.22 10.51 -8.41
N LYS A 743 6.63 10.83 -7.18
CA LYS A 743 6.63 12.19 -6.64
C LYS A 743 8.05 12.74 -6.75
N ILE A 744 8.20 13.90 -7.35
CA ILE A 744 9.50 14.53 -7.58
C ILE A 744 9.75 15.53 -6.45
N VAL A 745 10.82 15.30 -5.68
CA VAL A 745 11.33 16.24 -4.67
C VAL A 745 12.65 16.79 -5.18
N ASP A 746 12.68 18.08 -5.50
CA ASP A 746 13.87 18.76 -6.05
C ASP A 746 14.24 20.03 -5.26
N THR A 747 15.45 20.53 -5.50
CA THR A 747 15.97 21.77 -4.89
C THR A 747 15.22 23.03 -5.35
N ARG A 748 14.36 22.97 -6.37
CA ARG A 748 13.57 24.13 -6.82
C ARG A 748 12.53 24.57 -5.80
N SER A 749 12.23 23.69 -4.84
CA SER A 749 11.28 23.93 -3.76
C SER A 749 11.90 24.67 -2.54
N MET A 750 13.21 24.94 -2.58
CA MET A 750 13.97 25.58 -1.50
C MET A 750 13.41 26.95 -1.09
N LEU A 751 13.24 27.17 0.22
CA LEU A 751 12.64 28.37 0.82
C LEU A 751 11.21 28.73 0.34
N ASN A 752 10.53 27.83 -0.40
CA ASN A 752 9.17 28.03 -0.90
C ASN A 752 8.24 26.91 -0.44
N ALA A 753 7.51 27.18 0.66
CA ALA A 753 6.60 26.22 1.28
C ALA A 753 5.52 25.68 0.32
N ALA A 754 5.06 26.48 -0.65
CA ALA A 754 4.03 26.07 -1.60
C ALA A 754 4.57 25.07 -2.64
N LEU A 755 5.83 25.22 -3.07
CA LEU A 755 6.47 24.26 -3.98
C LEU A 755 6.78 22.94 -3.28
N VAL A 756 7.18 22.99 -2.00
CA VAL A 756 7.38 21.78 -1.18
C VAL A 756 6.07 21.03 -0.97
N TRP A 757 5.00 21.73 -0.60
CA TRP A 757 3.67 21.13 -0.53
C TRP A 757 3.29 20.46 -1.84
N LYS A 758 3.53 21.13 -2.97
CA LYS A 758 3.25 20.56 -4.30
C LYS A 758 4.11 19.32 -4.59
N ALA A 759 5.39 19.34 -4.26
CA ALA A 759 6.32 18.22 -4.46
C ALA A 759 5.95 16.98 -3.64
N THR A 760 5.48 17.17 -2.39
CA THR A 760 5.08 16.05 -1.52
C THR A 760 3.66 15.54 -1.77
N THR A 761 2.79 16.34 -2.40
CA THR A 761 1.37 16.01 -2.64
C THR A 761 1.02 15.71 -4.10
N THR A 762 1.92 15.88 -5.05
CA THR A 762 1.66 15.62 -6.48
C THR A 762 2.34 14.33 -6.92
N LEU A 763 1.56 13.42 -7.51
CA LEU A 763 2.05 12.17 -8.08
C LEU A 763 1.83 12.16 -9.59
N TYR A 764 2.90 11.93 -10.34
CA TYR A 764 2.85 11.72 -11.79
C TYR A 764 2.70 10.23 -12.07
N VAL A 765 1.69 9.85 -12.84
CA VAL A 765 1.29 8.47 -13.03
C VAL A 765 1.35 8.09 -14.50
N THR A 766 1.99 6.97 -14.79
CA THR A 766 1.91 6.27 -16.08
C THR A 766 1.32 4.89 -15.86
N VAL A 767 0.35 4.49 -16.70
CA VAL A 767 -0.20 3.13 -16.69
C VAL A 767 0.07 2.47 -18.02
N SER A 768 0.58 1.25 -18.01
CA SER A 768 0.87 0.43 -19.19
C SER A 768 0.22 -0.96 -19.09
N THR A 769 0.06 -1.60 -20.24
CA THR A 769 -0.30 -3.02 -20.33
C THR A 769 0.85 -3.91 -19.86
N VAL A 770 0.59 -5.18 -19.60
CA VAL A 770 1.62 -6.16 -19.23
C VAL A 770 1.85 -7.13 -20.39
N GLU A 771 3.09 -7.26 -20.87
CA GLU A 771 3.45 -8.27 -21.88
C GLU A 771 3.76 -9.64 -21.24
N ASP A 772 3.08 -10.70 -21.67
CA ASP A 772 3.03 -12.01 -21.00
C ASP A 772 4.28 -12.90 -21.26
N LYS A 773 5.50 -12.36 -21.05
CA LYS A 773 6.78 -13.07 -21.20
C LYS A 773 7.51 -13.31 -19.87
N GLY A 774 6.79 -13.77 -18.85
CA GLY A 774 7.36 -14.33 -17.61
C GLY A 774 7.84 -13.33 -16.56
N ASP A 775 8.14 -12.09 -16.96
CA ASP A 775 8.35 -10.94 -16.07
C ASP A 775 7.27 -9.89 -16.37
N LEU A 776 6.63 -9.33 -15.33
CA LEU A 776 5.62 -8.26 -15.41
C LEU A 776 6.26 -6.94 -15.91
N LYS A 777 6.79 -6.92 -17.14
CA LYS A 777 7.40 -5.74 -17.75
C LYS A 777 6.32 -4.87 -18.39
N ALA A 778 6.48 -3.55 -18.24
CA ALA A 778 5.65 -2.55 -18.86
C ALA A 778 5.64 -2.74 -20.39
N GLY A 779 4.44 -2.91 -20.95
CA GLY A 779 4.18 -2.98 -22.38
C GLY A 779 3.76 -1.62 -22.94
N THR A 780 2.73 -1.60 -23.77
CA THR A 780 2.21 -0.35 -24.35
C THR A 780 1.61 0.55 -23.28
N VAL A 781 1.99 1.83 -23.29
CA VAL A 781 1.43 2.86 -22.38
C VAL A 781 -0.03 3.12 -22.74
N MET A 782 -0.92 2.93 -21.76
CA MET A 782 -2.37 3.13 -21.89
C MET A 782 -2.80 4.56 -21.60
N GLY A 783 -2.04 5.27 -20.76
CA GLY A 783 -2.36 6.63 -20.39
C GLY A 783 -1.43 7.20 -19.33
N ARG A 784 -1.57 8.51 -19.11
CA ARG A 784 -0.82 9.27 -18.11
C ARG A 784 -1.75 10.17 -17.31
N GLY A 785 -1.39 10.51 -16.08
CA GLY A 785 -2.20 11.35 -15.20
C GLY A 785 -1.41 12.04 -14.11
N ILE A 786 -2.08 12.96 -13.43
CA ILE A 786 -1.57 13.66 -12.26
C ILE A 786 -2.60 13.47 -11.13
N LEU A 787 -2.14 12.93 -10.00
CA LEU A 787 -2.91 12.75 -8.78
C LEU A 787 -2.41 13.69 -7.69
N HIS A 788 -3.32 14.11 -6.81
CA HIS A 788 -3.04 15.00 -5.69
C HIS A 788 -3.52 14.40 -4.37
N LEU A 789 -2.75 14.66 -3.31
CA LEU A 789 -3.13 14.38 -1.93
C LEU A 789 -3.88 15.60 -1.36
N GLY A 790 -5.11 15.40 -0.90
CA GLY A 790 -5.93 16.44 -0.28
C GLY A 790 -5.40 16.85 1.10
N VAL A 791 -5.63 18.09 1.53
CA VAL A 791 -5.18 18.58 2.85
C VAL A 791 -5.84 17.80 4.00
N SER A 792 -7.14 17.49 3.89
CA SER A 792 -7.85 16.67 4.87
C SER A 792 -7.31 15.23 4.93
N ASP A 793 -6.99 14.67 3.76
CA ASP A 793 -6.53 13.29 3.64
C ASP A 793 -5.10 13.14 4.16
N PHE A 794 -4.26 14.16 3.95
CA PHE A 794 -2.94 14.25 4.56
C PHE A 794 -3.01 14.31 6.09
N VAL A 795 -3.94 15.07 6.67
CA VAL A 795 -4.13 15.09 8.13
C VAL A 795 -4.58 13.72 8.64
N LYS A 796 -5.50 13.05 7.93
CA LYS A 796 -5.94 11.68 8.27
C LYS A 796 -4.79 10.69 8.19
N GLU A 797 -3.96 10.77 7.16
CA GLU A 797 -2.75 9.96 6.97
C GLU A 797 -1.77 10.15 8.16
N LEU A 798 -1.51 11.40 8.56
CA LEU A 798 -0.66 11.72 9.72
C LEU A 798 -1.21 11.16 11.04
N THR A 799 -2.53 11.09 11.20
CA THR A 799 -3.17 10.48 12.38
C THR A 799 -3.30 8.95 12.27
N GLY A 800 -3.17 8.40 11.07
CA GLY A 800 -3.37 6.98 10.75
C GLY A 800 -2.13 6.11 10.84
N PHE A 801 -0.97 6.66 11.22
CA PHE A 801 0.25 5.87 11.43
C PHE A 801 0.09 4.90 12.60
N ALA A 802 0.01 3.60 12.29
CA ALA A 802 -0.05 2.54 13.27
C ALA A 802 1.25 1.73 13.26
N ALA A 803 1.72 1.31 14.44
CA ALA A 803 2.79 0.31 14.48
C ALA A 803 2.29 -1.00 13.88
N TRP A 804 3.00 -1.47 12.86
CA TRP A 804 2.85 -2.80 12.30
C TRP A 804 3.65 -3.79 13.14
N ALA A 805 3.22 -3.95 14.38
CA ALA A 805 3.70 -4.99 15.28
C ALA A 805 2.55 -5.40 16.20
N ASN A 806 1.98 -6.57 15.94
CA ASN A 806 1.39 -7.34 17.04
C ASN A 806 2.59 -7.74 17.91
N LEU A 807 2.84 -7.02 19.00
CA LEU A 807 3.73 -7.56 20.03
C LEU A 807 3.14 -8.93 20.45
N PRO A 808 3.96 -9.98 20.62
CA PRO A 808 3.46 -11.22 21.18
C PRO A 808 2.88 -10.91 22.57
N GLU A 809 1.56 -11.10 22.73
CA GLU A 809 0.82 -10.90 23.98
C GLU A 809 1.24 -11.88 25.09
N ASN A 810 2.22 -12.76 24.83
CA ASN A 810 2.70 -13.82 25.71
C ASN A 810 3.54 -13.33 26.91
N ILE A 811 3.28 -12.14 27.45
CA ILE A 811 3.86 -11.70 28.71
C ILE A 811 2.72 -11.52 29.72
N ASN A 812 2.60 -12.48 30.64
CA ASN A 812 1.68 -12.49 31.79
C ASN A 812 1.77 -11.21 32.65
N PHE A 813 1.12 -10.13 32.23
CA PHE A 813 0.92 -8.91 33.02
C PHE A 813 -0.48 -8.33 32.74
N LEU A 814 -1.03 -7.66 33.76
CA LEU A 814 -2.34 -6.99 33.75
C LEU A 814 -2.71 -6.39 32.37
N PRO A 815 -3.85 -6.79 31.76
CA PRO A 815 -4.25 -6.42 30.39
C PRO A 815 -4.17 -4.92 30.05
N GLY A 816 -4.43 -4.05 31.03
CA GLY A 816 -4.37 -2.59 30.87
C GLY A 816 -2.97 -2.03 30.58
N LEU A 817 -1.90 -2.69 31.04
CA LEU A 817 -0.51 -2.24 30.82
C LEU A 817 0.04 -2.65 29.45
N ALA A 818 -0.42 -3.78 28.90
CA ALA A 818 -0.04 -4.25 27.57
C ALA A 818 -0.60 -3.33 26.47
N ARG A 819 -1.89 -2.97 26.56
CA ARG A 819 -2.52 -1.98 25.68
C ARG A 819 -1.86 -0.61 25.76
N LEU A 820 -1.56 -0.12 26.97
CA LEU A 820 -0.87 1.17 27.14
C LEU A 820 0.54 1.17 26.55
N ARG A 821 1.30 0.07 26.73
CA ARG A 821 2.62 -0.09 26.07
C ARG A 821 2.52 -0.15 24.56
N GLN A 822 1.53 -0.84 24.01
CA GLN A 822 1.30 -0.90 22.56
C GLN A 822 0.99 0.49 21.99
N GLN A 823 0.14 1.26 22.68
CA GLN A 823 -0.16 2.64 22.29
C GLN A 823 1.08 3.55 22.37
N LEU A 824 1.88 3.44 23.45
CA LEU A 824 3.12 4.20 23.61
C LEU A 824 4.19 3.83 22.58
N ALA A 825 4.36 2.53 22.30
CA ALA A 825 5.28 2.04 21.27
C ALA A 825 4.85 2.48 19.87
N SER A 826 3.54 2.42 19.58
CA SER A 826 2.96 2.95 18.34
C SER A 826 3.24 4.44 18.20
N PHE A 827 3.01 5.21 19.26
CA PHE A 827 3.29 6.64 19.26
C PHE A 827 4.78 6.97 19.05
N GLN A 828 5.69 6.23 19.69
CA GLN A 828 7.14 6.40 19.52
C GLN A 828 7.62 6.04 18.10
N ILE A 829 7.14 4.94 17.53
CA ILE A 829 7.48 4.49 16.17
C ILE A 829 6.97 5.49 15.13
N SER A 830 5.69 5.91 15.26
CA SER A 830 5.08 6.89 14.36
C SER A 830 5.80 8.24 14.42
N THR A 831 6.17 8.71 15.61
CA THR A 831 6.93 9.98 15.77
C THR A 831 8.33 9.89 15.16
N GLN A 832 9.04 8.77 15.26
CA GLN A 832 10.34 8.58 14.60
C GLN A 832 10.24 8.65 13.08
N PHE A 833 9.24 7.99 12.48
CA PHE A 833 9.01 8.05 11.03
C PHE A 833 8.66 9.46 10.56
N VAL A 834 7.72 10.13 11.24
CA VAL A 834 7.34 11.51 10.93
C VAL A 834 8.54 12.46 11.04
N MET A 835 9.38 12.30 12.06
CA MET A 835 10.60 13.11 12.21
C MET A 835 11.64 12.82 11.12
N TYR A 836 11.79 11.56 10.70
CA TYR A 836 12.68 11.19 9.59
C TYR A 836 12.20 11.78 8.25
N PHE A 837 10.90 11.64 7.95
CA PHE A 837 10.27 12.21 6.76
C PHE A 837 10.38 13.74 6.78
N ALA A 838 10.05 14.38 7.90
CA ALA A 838 10.18 15.82 8.08
C ALA A 838 11.63 16.29 7.92
N ARG A 839 12.61 15.52 8.41
CA ARG A 839 14.03 15.83 8.22
C ARG A 839 14.45 15.78 6.75
N HIS A 840 14.11 14.72 6.02
CA HIS A 840 14.47 14.61 4.59
C HIS A 840 13.81 15.71 3.75
N VAL A 841 12.55 16.05 4.04
CA VAL A 841 11.86 17.19 3.41
C VAL A 841 12.49 18.53 3.83
N ALA A 842 12.91 18.69 5.09
CA ALA A 842 13.55 19.91 5.58
C ALA A 842 14.97 20.12 5.03
N GLU A 843 15.72 19.05 4.76
CA GLU A 843 17.04 19.11 4.11
C GLU A 843 16.95 19.70 2.69
N HIS A 844 15.81 19.58 2.02
CA HIS A 844 15.50 20.26 0.75
C HIS A 844 14.98 21.71 0.93
N PHE A 845 14.70 22.14 2.17
CA PHE A 845 14.17 23.48 2.50
C PHE A 845 15.27 24.47 2.86
N LEU A 846 16.37 23.99 3.45
CA LEU A 846 17.55 24.77 3.83
C LEU A 846 18.63 24.69 2.73
N PRO A 847 19.50 25.72 2.60
CA PRO A 847 20.66 25.60 1.73
C PRO A 847 21.51 24.40 2.19
N PRO A 848 21.78 23.42 1.31
CA PRO A 848 22.53 22.23 1.69
C PRO A 848 23.92 22.62 2.17
N MET A 849 24.44 21.87 3.16
CA MET A 849 25.83 22.02 3.58
C MET A 849 26.74 21.65 2.41
N LEU A 850 27.77 22.47 2.15
CA LEU A 850 28.63 22.19 1.00
C LEU A 850 29.47 20.92 1.24
N GLN A 851 29.41 20.01 0.28
CA GLN A 851 30.10 18.74 0.21
C GLN A 851 31.37 18.88 -0.64
N TYR A 852 32.45 18.25 -0.18
CA TYR A 852 33.76 18.29 -0.82
C TYR A 852 33.95 17.12 -1.77
N PRO A 853 34.85 17.25 -2.76
CA PRO A 853 35.15 16.16 -3.69
C PRO A 853 35.59 14.88 -2.97
N GLY A 854 34.98 13.73 -3.29
CA GLY A 854 35.25 12.45 -2.61
C GLY A 854 34.55 11.23 -3.23
N SER A 855 35.34 10.40 -3.91
CA SER A 855 35.22 8.96 -4.26
C SER A 855 33.84 8.29 -4.44
N ASN A 856 32.86 8.91 -5.10
CA ASN A 856 31.76 8.12 -5.67
C ASN A 856 32.24 7.39 -6.92
N LYS A 857 31.94 6.08 -7.01
CA LYS A 857 32.36 5.21 -8.11
C LYS A 857 31.78 5.68 -9.45
N ASP A 858 32.65 5.57 -10.45
CA ASP A 858 32.53 6.09 -11.80
C ASP A 858 31.34 5.46 -12.57
N MET A 859 30.22 6.19 -12.67
CA MET A 859 29.29 5.99 -13.78
C MET A 859 29.88 6.67 -15.01
N GLU A 860 30.67 5.90 -15.76
CA GLU A 860 31.14 6.27 -17.09
C GLU A 860 30.27 5.57 -18.13
N TYR A 861 29.83 6.33 -19.13
CA TYR A 861 29.19 5.78 -20.32
C TYR A 861 30.25 5.19 -21.25
N PRO A 862 29.90 4.16 -22.04
CA PRO A 862 30.82 3.59 -23.01
C PRO A 862 31.35 4.65 -23.97
N THR A 863 32.66 4.64 -24.20
CA THR A 863 33.34 5.52 -25.16
C THR A 863 33.26 5.02 -26.58
N THR A 864 33.58 5.90 -27.55
CA THR A 864 33.89 5.51 -28.92
C THR A 864 34.84 4.32 -28.97
N SER A 865 34.64 3.40 -29.92
CA SER A 865 35.55 2.28 -30.18
C SER A 865 36.90 2.74 -30.79
N VAL A 866 37.05 4.03 -31.09
CA VAL A 866 38.23 4.63 -31.69
C VAL A 866 39.33 4.84 -30.64
N LYS A 867 40.55 4.41 -30.97
CA LYS A 867 41.71 4.51 -30.08
C LYS A 867 42.08 5.99 -29.80
N HIS A 868 42.23 6.33 -28.52
CA HIS A 868 42.73 7.64 -28.05
C HIS A 868 44.25 7.66 -28.01
N GLU A 869 44.87 8.65 -28.65
CA GLU A 869 46.32 8.88 -28.63
C GLU A 869 46.65 10.22 -27.98
N GLN A 870 47.74 10.27 -27.22
CA GLN A 870 48.23 11.50 -26.60
C GLN A 870 49.76 11.61 -26.64
N TRP A 871 50.27 12.82 -26.83
CA TRP A 871 51.70 13.13 -26.81
C TRP A 871 51.93 14.60 -26.42
N TYR A 872 53.18 14.96 -26.11
CA TYR A 872 53.55 16.33 -25.78
C TYR A 872 54.24 17.03 -26.95
N VAL A 873 53.96 18.33 -27.11
CA VAL A 873 54.59 19.20 -28.11
C VAL A 873 55.21 20.40 -27.40
N THR A 874 56.44 20.76 -27.78
CA THR A 874 57.12 21.96 -27.28
C THR A 874 56.69 23.16 -28.10
N THR A 875 56.30 24.24 -27.42
CA THR A 875 55.86 25.48 -28.07
C THR A 875 57.05 26.37 -28.42
N LYS A 876 56.84 27.34 -29.34
CA LYS A 876 57.89 28.27 -29.79
C LYS A 876 58.54 29.08 -28.66
N ASP A 877 57.80 29.34 -27.59
CA ASP A 877 58.25 30.07 -26.40
C ASP A 877 58.79 29.16 -25.29
N GLY A 878 59.03 27.87 -25.57
CA GLY A 878 59.60 26.90 -24.63
C GLY A 878 58.61 26.29 -23.63
N GLY A 879 57.31 26.53 -23.82
CA GLY A 879 56.24 25.85 -23.10
C GLY A 879 55.99 24.41 -23.58
N THR A 880 55.05 23.73 -22.96
CA THR A 880 54.67 22.37 -23.32
C THR A 880 53.14 22.25 -23.36
N VAL A 881 52.63 21.71 -24.46
CA VAL A 881 51.20 21.42 -24.68
C VAL A 881 51.02 19.91 -24.81
N ARG A 882 49.93 19.37 -24.25
CA ARG A 882 49.56 17.96 -24.45
C ARG A 882 48.53 17.87 -25.57
N MET A 883 48.84 17.11 -26.62
CA MET A 883 47.96 16.85 -27.76
C MET A 883 47.16 15.58 -27.54
N HIS A 884 45.93 15.57 -28.05
CA HIS A 884 45.01 14.43 -28.04
C HIS A 884 44.47 14.18 -29.45
N ARG A 885 44.32 12.92 -29.85
CA ARG A 885 43.76 12.53 -31.16
C ARG A 885 42.83 11.31 -31.08
N TRP A 886 41.76 11.35 -31.86
CA TRP A 886 40.88 10.22 -32.16
C TRP A 886 40.71 10.08 -33.66
N ASN A 887 41.31 9.03 -34.24
CA ASN A 887 41.35 8.82 -35.69
C ASN A 887 40.20 7.93 -36.16
N ALA A 888 39.11 8.54 -36.65
CA ALA A 888 37.88 7.82 -37.00
C ALA A 888 37.50 7.85 -38.49
N GLY A 889 38.23 8.57 -39.35
CA GLY A 889 37.92 8.60 -40.78
C GLY A 889 38.67 9.66 -41.59
N ARG A 890 38.20 9.89 -42.83
CA ARG A 890 38.88 10.73 -43.85
C ARG A 890 38.16 12.05 -44.16
N LYS A 891 37.16 12.49 -43.37
CA LYS A 891 36.40 13.73 -43.67
C LYS A 891 37.19 15.02 -43.47
N GLY A 892 38.18 15.03 -42.58
CA GLY A 892 39.03 16.20 -42.32
C GLY A 892 39.45 16.29 -40.85
N PRO A 893 40.56 16.96 -40.52
CA PRO A 893 40.91 17.27 -39.14
C PRO A 893 40.04 18.40 -38.57
N ILE A 894 39.51 18.16 -37.35
CA ILE A 894 38.89 19.20 -36.53
C ILE A 894 39.71 19.37 -35.26
N LEU A 895 40.21 20.59 -35.00
CA LEU A 895 40.94 20.92 -33.77
C LEU A 895 40.00 21.56 -32.74
N LEU A 896 39.89 20.94 -31.56
CA LEU A 896 39.10 21.41 -30.43
C LEU A 896 40.01 22.10 -29.39
N VAL A 897 39.79 23.38 -29.15
CA VAL A 897 40.59 24.21 -28.23
C VAL A 897 39.78 24.55 -26.98
N PRO A 898 40.10 23.95 -25.81
CA PRO A 898 39.37 24.21 -24.57
C PRO A 898 39.70 25.58 -23.96
N GLY A 899 38.94 25.96 -22.93
CA GLY A 899 39.13 27.21 -22.19
C GLY A 899 40.15 27.10 -21.06
N ALA A 900 40.36 28.20 -20.33
CA ALA A 900 41.20 28.20 -19.14
C ALA A 900 40.54 27.44 -17.98
N SER A 901 41.34 26.80 -17.13
CA SER A 901 40.88 26.02 -15.97
C SER A 901 40.05 24.79 -16.31
N VAL A 902 40.05 24.36 -17.57
CA VAL A 902 39.40 23.14 -18.04
C VAL A 902 40.32 22.32 -18.95
N THR A 903 40.02 21.04 -19.13
CA THR A 903 40.77 20.11 -20.00
C THR A 903 40.02 19.86 -21.31
N TYR A 904 40.59 19.04 -22.20
CA TYR A 904 39.89 18.52 -23.37
C TYR A 904 38.57 17.79 -23.04
N GLU A 905 38.37 17.35 -21.79
CA GLU A 905 37.18 16.60 -21.36
C GLU A 905 35.88 17.41 -21.48
N ILE A 906 35.94 18.75 -21.60
CA ILE A 906 34.74 19.54 -21.91
C ILE A 906 34.10 19.14 -23.24
N PHE A 907 34.88 18.55 -24.16
CA PHE A 907 34.39 18.02 -25.44
C PHE A 907 34.30 16.49 -25.47
N GLY A 908 35.05 15.80 -24.60
CA GLY A 908 35.30 14.36 -24.67
C GLY A 908 35.01 13.58 -23.39
N THR A 909 34.27 14.13 -22.43
CA THR A 909 33.96 13.45 -21.16
C THR A 909 33.07 12.21 -21.36
N ASN A 910 33.31 11.17 -20.57
CA ASN A 910 32.51 9.93 -20.56
C ASN A 910 31.36 9.99 -19.55
N LEU A 911 31.14 11.15 -18.93
CA LEU A 911 30.11 11.34 -17.91
C LEU A 911 28.73 11.63 -18.49
N ILE A 912 28.65 11.83 -19.81
CA ILE A 912 27.39 12.00 -20.56
C ILE A 912 27.26 10.93 -21.65
N PRO A 913 26.02 10.53 -22.04
CA PRO A 913 25.82 9.46 -23.02
C PRO A 913 26.42 9.71 -24.40
N THR A 914 26.53 10.96 -24.84
CA THR A 914 27.10 11.33 -26.15
C THR A 914 27.88 12.64 -26.01
N ASN A 915 29.22 12.56 -26.06
CA ASN A 915 30.09 13.73 -26.07
C ASN A 915 30.46 14.17 -27.50
N PHE A 916 31.01 15.38 -27.64
CA PHE A 916 31.27 15.98 -28.96
C PHE A 916 32.35 15.25 -29.75
N VAL A 917 33.40 14.73 -29.08
CA VAL A 917 34.44 13.90 -29.73
C VAL A 917 33.82 12.64 -30.33
N THR A 918 33.00 11.92 -29.57
CA THR A 918 32.29 10.71 -30.02
C THR A 918 31.33 11.05 -31.15
N PHE A 919 30.56 12.14 -31.03
CA PHE A 919 29.63 12.60 -32.05
C PHE A 919 30.31 12.87 -33.42
N LEU A 920 31.50 13.47 -33.41
CA LEU A 920 32.28 13.76 -34.62
C LEU A 920 32.98 12.51 -35.17
N THR A 921 33.57 11.68 -34.31
CA THR A 921 34.29 10.47 -34.70
C THR A 921 33.35 9.43 -35.30
N ASP A 922 32.16 9.24 -34.75
CA ASP A 922 31.11 8.37 -35.32
C ASP A 922 30.66 8.81 -36.72
N ARG A 923 30.95 10.06 -37.10
CA ARG A 923 30.66 10.64 -38.41
C ARG A 923 31.87 10.71 -39.34
N GLY A 924 33.01 10.12 -38.94
CA GLY A 924 34.20 9.93 -39.76
C GLY A 924 35.19 11.10 -39.78
N TYR A 925 35.14 12.00 -38.79
CA TYR A 925 36.13 13.08 -38.63
C TYR A 925 37.36 12.64 -37.82
N ASP A 926 38.52 13.20 -38.16
CA ASP A 926 39.76 13.04 -37.39
C ASP A 926 39.82 14.17 -36.36
N VAL A 927 39.65 13.85 -35.07
CA VAL A 927 39.45 14.86 -34.03
C VAL A 927 40.74 15.05 -33.25
N PHE A 928 41.19 16.29 -33.17
CA PHE A 928 42.34 16.72 -32.37
C PHE A 928 41.88 17.62 -31.23
N SER A 929 42.57 17.56 -30.09
CA SER A 929 42.42 18.54 -29.02
C SER A 929 43.75 18.77 -28.31
N LEU A 930 43.79 19.76 -27.41
CA LEU A 930 44.96 20.09 -26.62
C LEU A 930 44.58 20.40 -25.17
N ASP A 931 45.48 20.08 -24.25
CA ASP A 931 45.53 20.74 -22.94
C ASP A 931 46.65 21.78 -22.98
N HIS A 932 46.26 23.04 -22.99
CA HIS A 932 47.18 24.19 -23.03
C HIS A 932 47.70 24.52 -21.63
N ARG A 933 48.64 25.47 -21.51
CA ARG A 933 49.33 25.75 -20.24
C ARG A 933 48.46 26.27 -19.09
N LEU A 934 47.18 26.54 -19.33
CA LEU A 934 46.20 26.91 -18.30
C LEU A 934 45.19 25.79 -18.00
N SER A 935 45.33 24.62 -18.64
CA SER A 935 44.56 23.43 -18.31
C SER A 935 45.08 22.82 -17.00
N PRO A 936 44.20 22.31 -16.12
CA PRO A 936 44.58 21.85 -14.78
C PRO A 936 45.48 20.60 -14.80
N THR A 937 45.51 19.88 -15.92
CA THR A 937 46.38 18.71 -16.16
C THR A 937 47.84 19.10 -16.47
N ILE A 938 48.10 20.37 -16.82
CA ILE A 938 49.43 20.87 -17.10
C ILE A 938 49.98 21.57 -15.86
N ARG A 939 51.14 21.11 -15.34
CA ARG A 939 51.77 21.65 -14.12
C ARG A 939 52.03 23.16 -14.19
N ALA A 940 52.22 23.72 -15.39
CA ALA A 940 52.43 25.15 -15.59
C ALA A 940 51.20 26.00 -15.19
N SER A 941 49.99 25.43 -15.16
CA SER A 941 48.73 26.13 -14.88
C SER A 941 48.67 26.82 -13.52
N THR A 942 49.41 26.31 -12.52
CA THR A 942 49.53 26.93 -11.19
C THR A 942 50.50 28.11 -11.16
N GLY A 943 51.31 28.29 -12.21
CA GLY A 943 52.22 29.42 -12.37
C GLY A 943 51.50 30.70 -12.78
N GLN A 944 52.11 31.86 -12.52
CA GLN A 944 51.58 33.17 -12.92
C GLN A 944 51.82 33.43 -14.42
N ILE A 945 51.00 32.82 -15.25
CA ILE A 945 51.11 32.89 -16.72
C ILE A 945 50.13 33.93 -17.26
N ALA A 946 50.57 34.70 -18.26
CA ALA A 946 49.71 35.63 -18.98
C ALA A 946 48.85 34.89 -20.01
N MET A 947 47.58 35.32 -20.16
CA MET A 947 46.63 34.76 -21.12
C MET A 947 47.17 34.82 -22.56
N GLU A 948 47.88 35.89 -22.88
CA GLU A 948 48.47 36.11 -24.21
C GLU A 948 49.43 34.98 -24.63
N SER A 949 50.18 34.39 -23.70
CA SER A 949 51.16 33.34 -23.97
C SER A 949 50.53 32.04 -24.48
N VAL A 950 49.24 31.81 -24.20
CA VAL A 950 48.50 30.62 -24.64
C VAL A 950 48.38 30.54 -26.17
N ARG A 951 48.52 31.67 -26.89
CA ARG A 951 48.51 31.67 -28.36
C ARG A 951 49.60 30.77 -28.97
N PHE A 952 50.74 30.61 -28.29
CA PHE A 952 51.81 29.72 -28.71
C PHE A 952 51.45 28.24 -28.52
N ASP A 953 50.58 27.92 -27.55
CA ASP A 953 50.06 26.56 -27.36
C ASP A 953 49.08 26.20 -28.49
N VAL A 954 48.18 27.13 -28.84
CA VAL A 954 47.24 26.96 -29.95
C VAL A 954 48.00 26.87 -31.28
N GLU A 955 49.02 27.70 -31.50
CA GLU A 955 49.86 27.64 -32.70
C GLU A 955 50.56 26.29 -32.83
N ALA A 956 51.15 25.77 -31.74
CA ALA A 956 51.76 24.46 -31.74
C ALA A 956 50.76 23.36 -32.08
N ALA A 957 49.54 23.42 -31.55
CA ALA A 957 48.48 22.45 -31.85
C ALA A 957 48.00 22.51 -33.31
N VAL A 958 47.85 23.71 -33.89
CA VAL A 958 47.50 23.89 -35.31
C VAL A 958 48.61 23.34 -36.20
N SER A 959 49.86 23.72 -35.94
CA SER A 959 51.03 23.26 -36.69
C SER A 959 51.19 21.74 -36.61
N GLU A 960 50.99 21.16 -35.42
CA GLU A 960 51.08 19.73 -35.21
C GLU A 960 49.95 18.95 -35.90
N THR A 961 48.71 19.46 -35.81
CA THR A 961 47.56 18.85 -36.51
C THR A 961 47.78 18.82 -38.01
N ARG A 962 48.27 19.92 -38.60
CA ARG A 962 48.61 20.00 -40.02
C ARG A 962 49.76 19.08 -40.39
N ARG A 963 50.78 18.97 -39.53
CA ARG A 963 51.92 18.05 -39.74
C ARG A 963 51.46 16.59 -39.76
N TYR A 964 50.59 16.19 -38.84
CA TYR A 964 50.08 14.81 -38.76
C TYR A 964 49.13 14.44 -39.89
N THR A 965 48.29 15.39 -40.34
CA THR A 965 47.23 15.13 -41.33
C THR A 965 47.63 15.48 -42.76
N GLY A 966 48.65 16.32 -42.95
CA GLY A 966 49.02 16.85 -44.27
C GLY A 966 48.06 17.93 -44.81
N CYS A 967 47.02 18.31 -44.04
CA CYS A 967 46.08 19.35 -44.47
C CYS A 967 46.71 20.75 -44.46
N ILE A 968 46.46 21.52 -45.52
CA ILE A 968 46.92 22.92 -45.61
C ILE A 968 46.15 23.80 -44.63
N ASN A 969 44.83 23.63 -44.58
CA ASN A 969 43.92 24.35 -43.69
C ASN A 969 43.06 23.36 -42.88
N ILE A 970 42.85 23.66 -41.60
CA ILE A 970 42.01 22.86 -40.69
C ILE A 970 40.79 23.65 -40.23
N SER A 971 39.75 22.95 -39.77
CA SER A 971 38.66 23.57 -39.01
C SER A 971 38.99 23.54 -37.51
N ALA A 972 38.69 24.62 -36.80
CA ALA A 972 38.93 24.72 -35.37
C ALA A 972 37.66 25.14 -34.60
N VAL A 973 37.32 24.42 -33.54
CA VAL A 973 36.29 24.79 -32.59
C VAL A 973 37.01 25.29 -31.33
N VAL A 974 36.83 26.56 -31.00
CA VAL A 974 37.60 27.24 -29.96
C VAL A 974 36.68 27.80 -28.90
N HIS A 975 36.96 27.54 -27.62
CA HIS A 975 36.06 27.88 -26.53
C HIS A 975 36.70 28.80 -25.48
N CYS A 976 35.93 29.78 -25.00
CA CYS A 976 36.27 30.66 -23.87
C CYS A 976 37.68 31.28 -24.01
N ALA A 977 38.55 31.12 -23.01
CA ALA A 977 39.89 31.66 -23.03
C ALA A 977 40.74 31.06 -24.17
N GLY A 978 40.51 29.80 -24.57
CA GLY A 978 41.14 29.22 -25.75
C GLY A 978 40.75 29.93 -27.04
N SER A 979 39.49 30.38 -27.14
CA SER A 979 39.04 31.27 -28.22
C SER A 979 39.79 32.60 -28.18
N VAL A 980 39.87 33.25 -27.01
CA VAL A 980 40.65 34.49 -26.83
C VAL A 980 42.10 34.32 -27.30
N ALA A 981 42.79 33.26 -26.88
CA ALA A 981 44.17 32.97 -27.29
C ALA A 981 44.28 32.75 -28.81
N THR A 982 43.32 32.05 -29.40
CA THR A 982 43.26 31.80 -30.84
C THR A 982 43.13 33.11 -31.61
N PHE A 983 42.23 34.01 -31.21
CA PHE A 983 42.04 35.30 -31.88
C PHE A 983 43.22 36.26 -31.66
N ILE A 984 43.92 36.21 -30.52
CA ILE A 984 45.18 36.94 -30.35
C ILE A 984 46.19 36.48 -31.41
N GLY A 985 46.39 35.16 -31.54
CA GLY A 985 47.36 34.59 -32.49
C GLY A 985 46.97 34.73 -33.96
N LEU A 986 45.67 34.73 -34.28
CA LEU A 986 45.21 35.02 -35.64
C LEU A 986 45.41 36.50 -35.97
N LEU A 987 45.05 37.42 -35.06
CA LEU A 987 45.17 38.87 -35.30
C LEU A 987 46.63 39.34 -35.41
N ASP A 988 47.56 38.78 -34.63
CA ASP A 988 49.00 39.11 -34.72
C ASP A 988 49.75 38.31 -35.80
N GLY A 989 49.11 37.29 -36.39
CA GLY A 989 49.66 36.44 -37.44
C GLY A 989 50.56 35.30 -36.95
N THR A 990 50.64 35.06 -35.64
CA THR A 990 51.36 33.91 -35.07
C THR A 990 50.72 32.59 -35.48
N ILE A 991 49.39 32.53 -35.56
CA ILE A 991 48.62 31.35 -35.97
C ILE A 991 48.27 31.48 -37.45
N SER A 992 48.57 30.45 -38.24
CA SER A 992 48.19 30.32 -39.65
C SER A 992 47.80 28.88 -39.98
N GLY A 993 47.06 28.67 -41.08
CA GLY A 993 46.60 27.34 -41.49
C GLY A 993 45.29 26.88 -40.84
N VAL A 994 44.48 27.82 -40.36
CA VAL A 994 43.09 27.58 -39.95
C VAL A 994 42.18 28.16 -41.03
N GLY A 995 41.38 27.30 -41.66
CA GLY A 995 40.47 27.67 -42.76
C GLY A 995 39.05 27.99 -42.30
N HIS A 996 38.66 27.55 -41.11
CA HIS A 996 37.34 27.81 -40.52
C HIS A 996 37.43 27.78 -39.00
N VAL A 997 36.75 28.71 -38.34
CA VAL A 997 36.69 28.78 -36.86
C VAL A 997 35.25 28.83 -36.38
N VAL A 998 34.91 27.98 -35.43
CA VAL A 998 33.71 28.12 -34.58
C VAL A 998 34.15 28.64 -33.21
N ALA A 999 33.89 29.92 -32.93
CA ALA A 999 34.23 30.60 -31.70
C ALA A 999 33.07 30.55 -30.70
N SER A 1000 33.31 29.90 -29.55
CA SER A 1000 32.30 29.66 -28.53
C SER A 1000 32.43 30.62 -27.35
N GLN A 1001 31.32 31.30 -27.04
CA GLN A 1001 31.06 32.23 -25.94
C GLN A 1001 31.78 33.59 -26.01
N VAL A 1002 33.04 33.67 -26.49
CA VAL A 1002 33.79 34.93 -26.55
C VAL A 1002 34.89 34.88 -27.61
N ALA A 1003 35.24 36.01 -28.23
CA ALA A 1003 36.40 36.14 -29.11
C ALA A 1003 37.16 37.47 -28.91
N MET A 1004 36.92 38.51 -29.72
CA MET A 1004 37.77 39.73 -29.76
C MET A 1004 37.27 40.85 -28.85
N HIS A 1005 35.96 40.90 -28.59
CA HIS A 1005 35.30 41.92 -27.78
C HIS A 1005 34.67 41.26 -26.54
N PRO A 1006 35.46 40.80 -25.56
CA PRO A 1006 34.92 40.19 -24.35
C PRO A 1006 34.10 41.21 -23.55
N VAL A 1007 32.84 40.89 -23.24
CA VAL A 1007 31.96 41.67 -22.37
C VAL A 1007 31.55 40.79 -21.19
N ALA A 1008 31.80 41.25 -19.95
CA ALA A 1008 31.39 40.51 -18.76
C ALA A 1008 29.87 40.59 -18.57
N ALA A 1009 29.23 39.44 -18.27
CA ALA A 1009 27.82 39.42 -17.87
C ALA A 1009 27.62 40.13 -16.51
N SER A 1010 26.38 40.49 -16.17
CA SER A 1010 26.06 41.44 -15.08
C SER A 1010 26.74 41.15 -13.74
N VAL A 1011 26.79 39.89 -13.32
CA VAL A 1011 27.42 39.48 -12.05
C VAL A 1011 28.94 39.67 -12.08
N ASN A 1012 29.60 39.26 -13.16
CA ASN A 1012 31.04 39.42 -13.32
C ASN A 1012 31.43 40.88 -13.61
N TRP A 1013 30.58 41.63 -14.29
CA TRP A 1013 30.74 43.06 -14.47
C TRP A 1013 30.82 43.77 -13.11
N LEU A 1014 29.92 43.43 -12.19
CA LEU A 1014 29.95 43.97 -10.83
C LEU A 1014 31.23 43.57 -10.08
N LYS A 1015 31.62 42.29 -10.12
CA LYS A 1015 32.87 41.80 -9.49
C LYS A 1015 34.12 42.51 -10.02
N ALA A 1016 34.16 42.76 -11.33
CA ALA A 1016 35.26 43.46 -12.00
C ALA A 1016 35.36 44.92 -11.51
N HIS A 1017 34.25 45.64 -11.40
CA HIS A 1017 34.22 47.05 -10.97
C HIS A 1017 34.42 47.23 -9.46
N LEU A 1018 34.09 46.22 -8.65
CA LEU A 1018 34.38 46.20 -7.21
C LEU A 1018 35.83 45.79 -6.88
N TYR A 1019 36.67 45.51 -7.88
CA TYR A 1019 38.05 45.03 -7.70
C TYR A 1019 38.15 43.80 -6.76
N LEU A 1020 37.16 42.89 -6.84
CA LEU A 1020 37.04 41.77 -5.92
C LEU A 1020 38.28 40.84 -5.98
N ALA A 1021 38.77 40.51 -7.17
CA ALA A 1021 39.91 39.61 -7.35
C ALA A 1021 41.24 40.19 -6.77
N PRO A 1022 41.61 41.46 -7.01
CA PRO A 1022 42.73 42.11 -6.31
C PRO A 1022 42.60 42.15 -4.79
N ILE A 1023 41.40 42.43 -4.27
CA ILE A 1023 41.14 42.47 -2.82
C ILE A 1023 41.33 41.08 -2.22
N VAL A 1024 40.76 40.05 -2.84
CA VAL A 1024 40.87 38.67 -2.34
C VAL A 1024 42.31 38.17 -2.38
N ASN A 1025 43.07 38.43 -3.45
CA ASN A 1025 44.49 38.09 -3.50
C ASN A 1025 45.28 38.78 -2.35
N ARG A 1026 45.00 40.06 -2.06
CA ARG A 1026 45.67 40.81 -0.98
C ARG A 1026 45.26 40.37 0.43
N VAL A 1027 44.00 39.99 0.63
CA VAL A 1027 43.43 39.63 1.94
C VAL A 1027 43.67 38.15 2.28
N LEU A 1028 43.55 37.25 1.30
CA LEU A 1028 43.70 35.81 1.50
C LEU A 1028 45.10 35.28 1.15
N GLY A 1029 45.95 36.07 0.48
CA GLY A 1029 47.30 35.67 0.08
C GLY A 1029 47.31 34.53 -0.95
N VAL A 1030 46.29 34.46 -1.81
CA VAL A 1030 46.09 33.37 -2.77
C VAL A 1030 46.47 33.81 -4.18
N ASP A 1031 47.49 33.15 -4.74
CA ASP A 1031 47.99 33.39 -6.11
C ASP A 1031 47.35 32.45 -7.16
N TYR A 1032 46.73 31.37 -6.71
CA TYR A 1032 46.03 30.39 -7.53
C TYR A 1032 44.70 29.99 -6.87
N LEU A 1033 43.59 30.22 -7.57
CA LEU A 1033 42.24 30.04 -7.04
C LEU A 1033 41.76 28.61 -7.30
N GLU A 1034 41.97 27.71 -6.34
CA GLU A 1034 41.53 26.30 -6.43
C GLU A 1034 40.01 26.17 -6.27
N VAL A 1035 39.34 25.52 -7.23
CA VAL A 1035 37.89 25.22 -7.16
C VAL A 1035 37.59 23.76 -6.83
N ASN A 1036 38.56 22.86 -7.01
CA ASN A 1036 38.37 21.40 -6.97
C ASN A 1036 39.07 20.69 -5.78
N SER A 1037 39.55 21.42 -4.77
CA SER A 1037 40.28 20.83 -3.64
C SER A 1037 39.48 20.73 -2.34
N THR A 1038 39.80 19.71 -1.53
CA THR A 1038 39.35 19.57 -0.14
C THR A 1038 39.98 20.67 0.75
N PRO A 1039 39.35 21.05 1.88
CA PRO A 1039 39.74 22.24 2.62
C PRO A 1039 41.05 22.02 3.40
N ARG A 1040 41.97 23.00 3.35
CA ARG A 1040 43.25 23.02 4.08
C ARG A 1040 43.15 23.68 5.46
N GLY A 1041 42.00 23.56 6.14
CA GLY A 1041 41.79 24.04 7.52
C GLY A 1041 40.42 24.68 7.79
N LEU A 1042 40.14 24.99 9.08
CA LEU A 1042 38.84 25.50 9.55
C LEU A 1042 38.40 26.82 8.91
N LYS A 1043 39.34 27.70 8.56
CA LYS A 1043 39.03 28.98 7.88
C LYS A 1043 38.43 28.77 6.50
N GLN A 1044 38.97 27.82 5.73
CA GLN A 1044 38.48 27.50 4.39
C GLN A 1044 37.09 26.84 4.49
N ILE A 1045 36.90 25.94 5.47
CA ILE A 1045 35.58 25.35 5.76
C ILE A 1045 34.54 26.43 6.06
N ALA A 1046 34.87 27.42 6.90
CA ALA A 1046 33.95 28.51 7.22
C ALA A 1046 33.61 29.37 5.99
N ILE A 1047 34.59 29.63 5.12
CA ILE A 1047 34.38 30.36 3.85
C ILE A 1047 33.47 29.56 2.92
N ASP A 1048 33.75 28.26 2.73
CA ASP A 1048 32.93 27.39 1.88
C ASP A 1048 31.49 27.33 2.41
N GLN A 1049 31.29 27.16 3.71
CA GLN A 1049 29.93 27.16 4.26
C GLN A 1049 29.25 28.54 4.21
N ALA A 1050 30.00 29.64 4.18
CA ALA A 1050 29.43 30.96 3.90
C ALA A 1050 29.00 31.11 2.43
N LEU A 1051 29.71 30.46 1.49
CA LEU A 1051 29.38 30.48 0.07
C LEU A 1051 28.04 29.82 -0.25
N ARG A 1052 27.48 28.98 0.63
CA ARG A 1052 26.11 28.44 0.45
C ARG A 1052 25.03 29.54 0.33
N LEU A 1053 25.32 30.74 0.83
CA LEU A 1053 24.44 31.92 0.79
C LEU A 1053 24.79 32.88 -0.36
N TYR A 1054 25.83 32.57 -1.14
CA TYR A 1054 26.21 33.37 -2.29
C TYR A 1054 25.12 33.25 -3.37
N PRO A 1055 24.55 34.36 -3.87
CA PRO A 1055 23.46 34.31 -4.84
C PRO A 1055 23.98 33.85 -6.20
N VAL A 1056 23.74 32.57 -6.52
CA VAL A 1056 24.05 31.96 -7.82
C VAL A 1056 22.76 31.87 -8.63
N GLY A 1057 22.51 32.82 -9.53
CA GLY A 1057 21.37 32.75 -10.45
C GLY A 1057 20.00 32.59 -9.77
N LYS A 1058 19.23 31.56 -10.17
CA LYS A 1058 17.91 31.19 -9.60
C LYS A 1058 18.09 30.15 -8.49
N PHE A 1059 17.11 30.02 -7.59
CA PHE A 1059 17.13 29.01 -6.51
C PHE A 1059 17.35 27.57 -7.01
N SER A 1060 16.91 27.25 -8.23
CA SER A 1060 17.13 25.95 -8.89
C SER A 1060 18.61 25.62 -9.17
N GLU A 1061 19.51 26.61 -9.06
CA GLU A 1061 20.95 26.42 -9.29
C GLU A 1061 21.74 26.21 -8.00
N ILE A 1062 21.08 26.24 -6.83
CA ILE A 1062 21.74 25.98 -5.55
C ILE A 1062 21.86 24.47 -5.35
N CYS A 1063 23.08 24.00 -5.13
CA CYS A 1063 23.37 22.60 -4.83
C CYS A 1063 24.37 22.46 -3.67
N GLY A 1064 24.63 21.24 -3.23
CA GLY A 1064 25.63 20.95 -2.20
C GLY A 1064 27.08 20.94 -2.70
N SER A 1065 27.35 21.10 -4.00
CA SER A 1065 28.72 20.94 -4.52
C SER A 1065 29.60 22.15 -4.23
N THR A 1066 30.70 21.96 -3.48
CA THR A 1066 31.71 23.01 -3.28
C THR A 1066 32.31 23.51 -4.60
N VAL A 1067 32.47 22.63 -5.59
CA VAL A 1067 33.01 22.99 -6.92
C VAL A 1067 32.07 23.96 -7.64
N CYS A 1068 30.75 23.71 -7.62
CA CYS A 1068 29.76 24.60 -8.23
C CYS A 1068 29.78 26.01 -7.61
N HIS A 1069 29.81 26.09 -6.29
CA HIS A 1069 29.81 27.36 -5.57
C HIS A 1069 31.12 28.14 -5.72
N ARG A 1070 32.27 27.47 -5.62
CA ARG A 1070 33.58 28.10 -5.85
C ARG A 1070 33.73 28.56 -7.31
N SER A 1071 33.29 27.75 -8.27
CA SER A 1071 33.33 28.13 -9.68
C SER A 1071 32.42 29.33 -9.97
N SER A 1072 31.21 29.35 -9.40
CA SER A 1072 30.26 30.47 -9.56
C SER A 1072 30.77 31.77 -8.96
N LEU A 1073 31.48 31.70 -7.83
CA LEU A 1073 32.13 32.86 -7.23
C LEU A 1073 33.15 33.50 -8.19
N TRP A 1074 33.95 32.70 -8.88
CA TRP A 1074 35.04 33.20 -9.71
C TRP A 1074 34.66 33.51 -11.15
N PHE A 1075 33.89 32.62 -11.79
CA PHE A 1075 33.59 32.68 -13.21
C PHE A 1075 32.15 33.11 -13.51
N GLY A 1076 31.29 33.23 -12.50
CA GLY A 1076 29.84 33.31 -12.71
C GLY A 1076 29.23 31.93 -12.98
N LEU A 1077 27.90 31.87 -13.18
CA LEU A 1077 27.23 30.60 -13.46
C LEU A 1077 27.71 30.03 -14.81
N LEU A 1078 28.45 28.93 -14.75
CA LEU A 1078 29.08 28.29 -15.91
C LEU A 1078 28.11 27.33 -16.65
N TRP A 1079 27.13 26.76 -15.97
CA TRP A 1079 26.17 25.80 -16.53
C TRP A 1079 24.83 25.93 -15.80
N HIS A 1080 23.77 25.43 -16.43
CA HIS A 1080 22.51 25.16 -15.75
C HIS A 1080 22.45 23.73 -15.23
N HIS A 1081 22.04 23.54 -13.97
CA HIS A 1081 21.89 22.19 -13.40
C HIS A 1081 20.88 21.32 -14.14
N ALA A 1082 19.90 21.94 -14.82
CA ALA A 1082 18.96 21.24 -15.70
C ALA A 1082 19.63 20.55 -16.91
N ASN A 1083 20.85 20.97 -17.27
CA ASN A 1083 21.62 20.41 -18.38
C ASN A 1083 22.66 19.38 -17.92
N LEU A 1084 22.71 19.04 -16.62
CA LEU A 1084 23.65 18.08 -16.04
C LEU A 1084 22.93 16.82 -15.55
N ASN A 1085 23.57 15.65 -15.67
CA ASN A 1085 23.19 14.44 -14.96
C ASN A 1085 23.98 14.30 -13.64
N ASP A 1086 23.60 13.36 -12.78
CA ASP A 1086 24.25 13.19 -11.47
C ASP A 1086 25.72 12.77 -11.59
N ALA A 1087 26.04 11.94 -12.60
CA ALA A 1087 27.40 11.48 -12.89
C ALA A 1087 28.34 12.65 -13.21
N LEU A 1088 27.93 13.55 -14.11
CA LEU A 1088 28.67 14.75 -14.49
C LEU A 1088 28.79 15.73 -13.32
N HIS A 1089 27.68 16.04 -12.64
CA HIS A 1089 27.68 17.00 -11.54
C HIS A 1089 28.56 16.56 -10.36
N SER A 1090 28.53 15.27 -10.02
CA SER A 1090 29.34 14.70 -8.93
C SER A 1090 30.84 14.62 -9.24
N ASN A 1091 31.24 14.77 -10.51
CA ASN A 1091 32.62 14.65 -10.99
C ASN A 1091 33.15 15.94 -11.65
N LEU A 1092 32.51 17.09 -11.41
CA LEU A 1092 32.95 18.38 -11.96
C LEU A 1092 34.38 18.76 -11.56
N ASP A 1093 34.87 18.25 -10.43
CA ASP A 1093 36.24 18.42 -9.93
C ASP A 1093 37.32 17.81 -10.86
N LYS A 1094 36.95 16.78 -11.64
CA LYS A 1094 37.84 16.15 -12.63
C LYS A 1094 38.02 17.01 -13.88
N ILE A 1095 36.96 17.71 -14.30
CA ILE A 1095 36.95 18.53 -15.52
C ILE A 1095 37.47 19.95 -15.26
N ILE A 1096 37.16 20.52 -14.09
CA ILE A 1096 37.38 21.94 -13.79
C ILE A 1096 38.41 22.10 -12.69
N GLY A 1097 39.42 22.93 -12.94
CA GLY A 1097 40.44 23.32 -11.98
C GLY A 1097 40.46 24.82 -11.70
N GLY A 1098 41.55 25.25 -11.08
CA GLY A 1098 41.72 26.64 -10.67
C GLY A 1098 42.28 27.55 -11.76
N VAL A 1099 42.28 28.86 -11.46
CA VAL A 1099 42.87 29.89 -12.32
C VAL A 1099 43.93 30.69 -11.56
N ASN A 1100 45.04 31.01 -12.23
CA ASN A 1100 46.06 31.89 -11.67
C ASN A 1100 45.66 33.37 -11.79
N MET A 1101 46.16 34.18 -10.85
CA MET A 1101 45.75 35.57 -10.72
C MET A 1101 46.21 36.47 -11.87
N THR A 1102 47.35 36.19 -12.50
CA THR A 1102 47.82 36.94 -13.67
C THR A 1102 46.87 36.78 -14.86
N THR A 1103 46.49 35.54 -15.19
CA THR A 1103 45.50 35.24 -16.23
C THR A 1103 44.16 35.90 -15.92
N LEU A 1104 43.64 35.71 -14.70
CA LEU A 1104 42.34 36.24 -14.31
C LEU A 1104 42.29 37.78 -14.39
N ARG A 1105 43.35 38.47 -13.93
CA ARG A 1105 43.44 39.93 -14.03
C ARG A 1105 43.45 40.40 -15.49
N GLN A 1106 44.19 39.73 -16.36
CA GLN A 1106 44.23 40.09 -17.78
C GLN A 1106 42.87 39.92 -18.45
N LEU A 1107 42.15 38.82 -18.16
CA LEU A 1107 40.79 38.61 -18.66
C LEU A 1107 39.81 39.68 -18.14
N ILE A 1108 39.90 40.05 -16.86
CA ILE A 1108 39.11 41.15 -16.27
C ILE A 1108 39.41 42.46 -17.00
N ASP A 1109 40.68 42.82 -17.20
CA ASP A 1109 41.07 44.04 -17.90
C ASP A 1109 40.51 44.08 -19.33
N MET A 1110 40.55 42.94 -20.05
CA MET A 1110 39.97 42.82 -21.38
C MET A 1110 38.45 43.05 -21.37
N THR A 1111 37.73 42.52 -20.37
CA THR A 1111 36.27 42.75 -20.24
C THR A 1111 35.91 44.20 -19.91
N ILE A 1112 36.72 44.87 -19.07
CA ILE A 1112 36.53 46.29 -18.73
C ILE A 1112 36.77 47.16 -19.96
N LYS A 1113 37.78 46.83 -20.78
CA LYS A 1113 38.11 47.57 -22.00
C LYS A 1113 37.33 47.12 -23.25
N LYS A 1114 36.50 46.08 -23.11
CA LYS A 1114 35.73 45.40 -24.17
C LYS A 1114 36.56 45.04 -25.42
N GLN A 1115 37.82 44.64 -25.22
CA GLN A 1115 38.76 44.39 -26.32
C GLN A 1115 39.98 43.58 -25.86
N LEU A 1116 40.59 42.80 -26.75
CA LEU A 1116 41.84 42.08 -26.47
C LEU A 1116 43.02 43.03 -26.19
N LEU A 1117 43.83 42.69 -25.18
CA LEU A 1117 44.97 43.48 -24.70
C LEU A 1117 46.25 42.62 -24.66
N ASN A 1118 47.40 43.22 -24.93
CA ASN A 1118 48.70 42.56 -24.68
C ASN A 1118 49.03 42.53 -23.19
N ILE A 1119 50.14 41.88 -22.81
CA ILE A 1119 50.62 41.79 -21.43
C ILE A 1119 50.89 43.16 -20.78
N ARG A 1120 51.13 44.21 -21.59
CA ARG A 1120 51.30 45.60 -21.16
C ARG A 1120 49.99 46.38 -21.07
N ARG A 1121 48.84 45.72 -21.30
CA ARG A 1121 47.49 46.30 -21.31
C ARG A 1121 47.21 47.28 -22.47
N GLU A 1122 47.91 47.11 -23.57
CA GLU A 1122 47.78 47.95 -24.78
C GLU A 1122 46.85 47.30 -25.81
N LYS A 1123 46.10 48.13 -26.56
CA LYS A 1123 45.12 47.71 -27.58
C LYS A 1123 45.77 47.47 -28.94
N VAL A 1124 46.56 46.41 -29.07
CA VAL A 1124 47.37 46.17 -30.28
C VAL A 1124 46.76 45.15 -31.26
N TYR A 1125 45.82 44.30 -30.82
CA TYR A 1125 45.31 43.19 -31.64
C TYR A 1125 44.12 43.58 -32.51
N VAL A 1126 43.02 44.02 -31.90
CA VAL A 1126 41.74 44.25 -32.60
C VAL A 1126 41.78 45.60 -33.32
N THR A 1127 42.38 45.63 -34.50
CA THR A 1127 42.42 46.79 -35.40
C THR A 1127 41.81 46.41 -36.76
N PRO A 1128 41.17 47.34 -37.49
CA PRO A 1128 40.64 47.06 -38.82
C PRO A 1128 41.69 46.51 -39.79
N ASN A 1129 42.95 46.93 -39.66
CA ASN A 1129 44.04 46.46 -40.52
C ASN A 1129 44.38 44.98 -40.26
N ASN A 1130 44.52 44.59 -38.98
CA ASN A 1130 44.79 43.20 -38.61
C ASN A 1130 43.62 42.29 -39.00
N ALA A 1131 42.38 42.74 -38.78
CA ALA A 1131 41.18 41.98 -39.14
C ALA A 1131 41.03 41.79 -40.66
N ARG A 1132 41.32 42.81 -41.49
CA ARG A 1132 41.36 42.66 -42.96
C ARG A 1132 42.43 41.70 -43.43
N LYS A 1133 43.61 41.80 -42.83
CA LYS A 1133 44.77 41.00 -43.23
C LYS A 1133 44.60 39.52 -42.85
N ASN A 1134 44.13 39.25 -41.63
CA ASN A 1134 44.26 37.93 -41.02
C ASN A 1134 42.92 37.23 -40.71
N LEU A 1135 41.76 37.91 -40.76
CA LEU A 1135 40.45 37.32 -40.41
C LEU A 1135 39.45 37.30 -41.58
N ASN A 1136 39.92 37.42 -42.82
CA ASN A 1136 39.09 37.34 -44.03
C ASN A 1136 38.85 35.89 -44.48
N PHE A 1137 38.27 35.08 -43.61
CA PHE A 1137 37.94 33.66 -43.83
C PHE A 1137 36.73 33.26 -42.95
N PRO A 1138 36.14 32.07 -43.15
CA PRO A 1138 34.96 31.61 -42.40
C PRO A 1138 35.12 31.66 -40.87
N ILE A 1139 34.30 32.46 -40.19
CA ILE A 1139 34.24 32.52 -38.72
C ILE A 1139 32.78 32.51 -38.25
N THR A 1140 32.46 31.54 -37.41
CA THR A 1140 31.13 31.37 -36.81
C THR A 1140 31.20 31.63 -35.31
N PHE A 1141 30.29 32.44 -34.77
CA PHE A 1141 30.17 32.72 -33.34
C PHE A 1141 28.97 32.01 -32.73
N ILE A 1142 29.18 31.27 -31.64
CA ILE A 1142 28.09 30.65 -30.88
C ILE A 1142 28.06 31.15 -29.43
N HIS A 1143 26.87 31.27 -28.85
CA HIS A 1143 26.68 31.73 -27.47
C HIS A 1143 25.46 31.08 -26.82
N GLY A 1144 25.53 30.79 -25.52
CA GLY A 1144 24.36 30.39 -24.72
C GLY A 1144 23.61 31.61 -24.18
N ASP A 1145 22.28 31.66 -24.28
CA ASP A 1145 21.50 32.82 -23.83
C ASP A 1145 21.49 33.02 -22.30
N LYS A 1146 21.89 32.01 -21.53
CA LYS A 1146 21.99 32.08 -20.06
C LYS A 1146 23.42 32.14 -19.53
N ASN A 1147 24.42 32.30 -20.39
CA ASN A 1147 25.81 32.45 -19.98
C ASN A 1147 25.97 33.67 -19.04
N GLN A 1148 26.44 33.43 -17.80
CA GLN A 1148 26.72 34.49 -16.83
C GLN A 1148 28.22 34.76 -16.65
N THR A 1149 29.06 34.18 -17.50
CA THR A 1149 30.48 34.49 -17.59
C THR A 1149 30.71 35.67 -18.54
N TYR A 1150 30.19 35.56 -19.76
CA TYR A 1150 30.23 36.58 -20.81
C TYR A 1150 28.82 36.93 -21.28
N ASP A 1151 28.60 38.20 -21.59
CA ASP A 1151 27.33 38.68 -22.12
C ASP A 1151 27.18 38.36 -23.62
N LEU A 1152 25.94 38.20 -24.07
CA LEU A 1152 25.58 38.02 -25.49
C LEU A 1152 26.17 39.13 -26.39
N GLU A 1153 26.36 40.33 -25.84
CA GLU A 1153 27.05 41.47 -26.50
C GLU A 1153 28.43 41.07 -27.02
N SER A 1154 29.14 40.14 -26.39
CA SER A 1154 30.51 39.76 -26.77
C SER A 1154 30.58 39.25 -28.22
N THR A 1155 29.80 38.20 -28.51
CA THR A 1155 29.78 37.60 -29.86
C THR A 1155 29.03 38.46 -30.86
N ASP A 1156 28.10 39.31 -30.42
CA ASP A 1156 27.40 40.25 -31.29
C ASP A 1156 28.34 41.36 -31.77
N ALA A 1157 29.15 41.93 -30.86
CA ALA A 1157 30.18 42.91 -31.18
C ALA A 1157 31.24 42.34 -32.13
N ASP A 1158 31.68 41.09 -31.91
CA ASP A 1158 32.62 40.39 -32.79
C ASP A 1158 32.07 40.20 -34.21
N TYR A 1159 30.82 39.72 -34.30
CA TYR A 1159 30.13 39.51 -35.56
C TYR A 1159 29.95 40.84 -36.33
N ASN A 1160 29.47 41.88 -35.67
CA ASN A 1160 29.24 43.18 -36.29
C ASN A 1160 30.56 43.85 -36.69
N PHE A 1161 31.62 43.74 -35.88
CA PHE A 1161 32.94 44.26 -36.21
C PHE A 1161 33.50 43.66 -37.50
N LEU A 1162 33.49 42.33 -37.64
CA LEU A 1162 34.02 41.66 -38.83
C LEU A 1162 33.20 41.98 -40.08
N ARG A 1163 31.87 42.01 -39.96
CA ARG A 1163 30.98 42.38 -41.08
C ARG A 1163 31.22 43.81 -41.56
N ASN A 1164 31.48 44.73 -40.63
CA ASN A 1164 31.79 46.12 -40.96
C ASN A 1164 33.17 46.29 -41.61
N VAL A 1165 34.14 45.42 -41.27
CA VAL A 1165 35.53 45.54 -41.74
C VAL A 1165 35.79 44.78 -43.05
N ASN A 1166 35.19 43.59 -43.21
CA ASN A 1166 35.46 42.63 -44.28
C ASN A 1166 34.23 42.26 -45.14
N GLY A 1167 33.02 42.71 -44.79
CA GLY A 1167 31.77 42.33 -45.44
C GLY A 1167 31.10 41.11 -44.79
N PRO A 1168 29.84 40.78 -45.17
CA PRO A 1168 29.03 39.78 -44.48
C PRO A 1168 29.33 38.32 -44.83
N ASP A 1169 30.00 38.07 -45.95
CA ASP A 1169 29.96 36.76 -46.63
C ASP A 1169 30.60 35.61 -45.87
N TRP A 1170 31.50 35.90 -44.91
CA TRP A 1170 32.31 34.91 -44.21
C TRP A 1170 31.90 34.66 -42.76
N TYR A 1171 30.89 35.37 -42.25
CA TYR A 1171 30.60 35.40 -40.81
C TYR A 1171 29.20 34.91 -40.48
N ARG A 1172 29.07 34.05 -39.47
CA ARG A 1172 27.78 33.55 -38.95
C ARG A 1172 27.70 33.72 -37.44
N ARG A 1173 26.48 33.84 -36.90
CA ARG A 1173 26.24 33.88 -35.45
C ARG A 1173 24.99 33.08 -35.07
N LYS A 1174 25.07 32.30 -33.98
CA LYS A 1174 23.95 31.54 -33.42
C LYS A 1174 23.91 31.67 -31.89
N VAL A 1175 22.70 31.90 -31.36
CA VAL A 1175 22.43 31.88 -29.92
C VAL A 1175 21.56 30.67 -29.60
N PHE A 1176 22.01 29.84 -28.66
CA PHE A 1176 21.29 28.67 -28.17
C PHE A 1176 20.50 29.01 -26.91
N GLN A 1177 19.25 28.57 -26.84
CA GLN A 1177 18.33 28.86 -25.74
C GLN A 1177 18.51 27.83 -24.61
N ASN A 1178 18.41 28.27 -23.36
CA ASN A 1178 18.54 27.47 -22.14
C ASN A 1178 19.94 26.89 -21.88
N TYR A 1179 20.98 27.45 -22.50
CA TYR A 1179 22.37 27.06 -22.25
C TYR A 1179 23.15 28.19 -21.59
N GLY A 1180 23.99 27.80 -20.63
CA GLY A 1180 24.99 28.63 -19.99
C GLY A 1180 26.29 28.74 -20.81
N HIS A 1181 27.43 28.72 -20.11
CA HIS A 1181 28.75 28.91 -20.70
C HIS A 1181 29.33 27.60 -21.23
N LEU A 1182 29.40 26.58 -20.37
CA LEU A 1182 30.15 25.34 -20.54
C LEU A 1182 29.24 24.13 -20.88
N ASP A 1183 28.00 24.15 -20.41
CA ASP A 1183 26.94 23.18 -20.75
C ASP A 1183 26.56 23.22 -22.24
N THR A 1184 27.05 24.20 -23.02
CA THR A 1184 27.00 24.14 -24.49
C THR A 1184 27.83 23.00 -25.08
N TRP A 1185 28.81 22.46 -24.36
CA TRP A 1185 29.69 21.40 -24.84
C TRP A 1185 29.54 20.08 -24.10
N PHE A 1186 29.26 20.08 -22.81
CA PHE A 1186 29.07 18.84 -22.04
C PHE A 1186 27.68 18.74 -21.40
N GLY A 1187 26.71 19.56 -21.82
CA GLY A 1187 25.32 19.38 -21.42
C GLY A 1187 24.77 18.06 -21.95
N VAL A 1188 23.95 17.36 -21.14
CA VAL A 1188 23.41 16.02 -21.46
C VAL A 1188 22.64 16.02 -22.78
N GLU A 1189 22.01 17.14 -23.12
CA GLU A 1189 21.15 17.29 -24.30
C GLU A 1189 21.83 18.02 -25.47
N ALA A 1190 23.09 18.47 -25.31
CA ALA A 1190 23.81 19.26 -26.32
C ALA A 1190 23.99 18.51 -27.67
N TYR A 1191 23.92 17.18 -27.65
CA TYR A 1191 23.99 16.35 -28.85
C TYR A 1191 22.72 16.40 -29.72
N LYS A 1192 21.59 16.86 -29.17
CA LYS A 1192 20.32 16.99 -29.92
C LYS A 1192 20.22 18.30 -30.69
N ASP A 1193 20.89 19.36 -30.23
CA ASP A 1193 20.73 20.72 -30.77
C ASP A 1193 22.05 21.40 -31.17
N ILE A 1194 23.07 21.45 -30.31
CA ILE A 1194 24.31 22.19 -30.55
C ILE A 1194 25.24 21.40 -31.47
N TYR A 1195 25.53 20.14 -31.15
CA TYR A 1195 26.50 19.37 -31.95
C TYR A 1195 26.08 19.19 -33.41
N PRO A 1196 24.80 18.87 -33.73
CA PRO A 1196 24.35 18.78 -35.11
C PRO A 1196 24.49 20.11 -35.85
N TRP A 1197 24.18 21.24 -35.18
CA TRP A 1197 24.27 22.56 -35.79
C TRP A 1197 25.73 22.99 -36.05
N VAL A 1198 26.63 22.73 -35.09
CA VAL A 1198 28.06 23.01 -35.25
C VAL A 1198 28.65 22.16 -36.37
N LEU A 1199 28.26 20.89 -36.45
CA LEU A 1199 28.68 20.03 -37.55
C LEU A 1199 28.15 20.53 -38.89
N GLU A 1200 26.89 20.94 -38.97
CA GLU A 1200 26.30 21.53 -40.18
C GLU A 1200 27.09 22.77 -40.62
N ASP A 1201 27.54 23.62 -39.69
CA ASP A 1201 28.39 24.77 -40.02
C ASP A 1201 29.77 24.34 -40.55
N ILE A 1202 30.39 23.33 -39.93
CA ILE A 1202 31.67 22.76 -40.38
C ILE A 1202 31.53 22.19 -41.80
N GLU A 1203 30.49 21.38 -42.06
CA GLU A 1203 30.23 20.78 -43.36
C GLU A 1203 29.93 21.85 -44.42
N TYR A 1204 29.11 22.84 -44.09
CA TYR A 1204 28.78 23.97 -44.97
C TYR A 1204 30.04 24.72 -45.45
N TRP A 1205 31.00 24.97 -44.55
CA TRP A 1205 32.24 25.67 -44.91
C TRP A 1205 33.31 24.76 -45.52
N ALA A 1206 33.33 23.48 -45.15
CA ALA A 1206 34.21 22.49 -45.75
C ALA A 1206 33.91 22.33 -47.24
N ASP A 1207 32.63 22.22 -47.61
CA ASP A 1207 32.18 22.09 -49.01
C ASP A 1207 32.49 23.35 -49.83
N LYS A 1208 32.25 24.55 -49.26
CA LYS A 1208 32.45 25.82 -49.97
C LYS A 1208 33.90 26.21 -50.16
N ASN A 1209 34.79 25.85 -49.22
CA ASN A 1209 36.16 26.37 -49.18
C ASN A 1209 37.25 25.30 -49.24
N LYS A 1210 36.88 24.03 -49.53
CA LYS A 1210 37.80 22.89 -49.61
C LYS A 1210 38.68 22.74 -48.36
N ILE A 1211 38.04 22.75 -47.19
CA ILE A 1211 38.71 22.61 -45.89
C ILE A 1211 38.65 21.12 -45.49
N GLY A 1212 39.80 20.52 -45.17
CA GLY A 1212 39.90 19.10 -44.81
C GLY A 1212 40.76 18.27 -45.78
N TYR A 1213 40.61 16.95 -45.77
CA TYR A 1213 41.41 16.03 -46.60
C TYR A 1213 41.08 16.14 -48.11
N LEU A 1214 40.03 16.86 -48.49
CA LEU A 1214 39.62 17.07 -49.88
C LEU A 1214 40.33 18.27 -50.51
N ALA A 1215 41.65 18.14 -50.63
CA ALA A 1215 42.48 18.85 -51.60
C ALA A 1215 43.37 17.85 -52.35
N VAL A 1216 42.79 16.79 -52.90
CA VAL A 1216 43.40 16.00 -53.97
C VAL A 1216 42.34 15.78 -55.05
N SER A 1217 42.27 16.72 -55.99
CA SER A 1217 41.73 16.43 -57.32
C SER A 1217 42.78 15.62 -58.07
N ASP A 1218 42.75 14.30 -57.95
CA ASP A 1218 43.32 13.39 -58.93
C ASP A 1218 42.76 11.99 -58.68
N GLU A 1219 41.77 11.58 -59.47
CA GLU A 1219 41.18 10.21 -59.46
C GLU A 1219 42.27 9.12 -59.60
N THR A 1220 43.44 9.48 -60.12
CA THR A 1220 44.62 8.61 -60.30
C THR A 1220 45.33 8.19 -59.01
N LEU A 1221 45.16 8.89 -57.89
CA LEU A 1221 45.80 8.55 -56.61
C LEU A 1221 44.97 7.57 -55.77
N HIS A 1222 43.64 7.57 -55.94
CA HIS A 1222 42.75 6.63 -55.27
C HIS A 1222 42.96 5.20 -55.79
N GLU A 1223 43.03 5.04 -57.12
CA GLU A 1223 43.36 3.75 -57.75
C GLU A 1223 44.75 3.25 -57.35
N LYS A 1224 45.75 4.14 -57.27
CA LYS A 1224 47.10 3.76 -56.82
C LYS A 1224 47.14 3.35 -55.34
N TYR A 1225 46.31 3.96 -54.49
CA TYR A 1225 46.25 3.63 -53.07
C TYR A 1225 45.53 2.30 -52.83
N GLU A 1226 44.44 2.01 -53.56
CA GLU A 1226 43.79 0.70 -53.51
C GLU A 1226 44.71 -0.40 -54.03
N MET A 1227 45.43 -0.17 -55.13
CA MET A 1227 46.48 -1.09 -55.61
C MET A 1227 47.60 -1.33 -54.58
N LEU A 1228 47.94 -0.31 -53.78
CA LEU A 1228 48.98 -0.41 -52.74
C LEU A 1228 48.47 -1.15 -51.50
N GLN A 1229 47.22 -0.94 -51.10
CA GLN A 1229 46.55 -1.68 -50.02
C GLN A 1229 46.40 -3.15 -50.38
N GLU A 1230 45.97 -3.45 -51.61
CA GLU A 1230 45.83 -4.82 -52.11
C GLU A 1230 47.20 -5.52 -52.18
N LYS A 1231 48.26 -4.82 -52.59
CA LYS A 1231 49.64 -5.33 -52.54
C LYS A 1231 50.17 -5.51 -51.11
N LEU A 1232 49.80 -4.64 -50.17
CA LEU A 1232 50.20 -4.75 -48.76
C LEU A 1232 49.50 -5.92 -48.07
N GLU A 1233 48.23 -6.19 -48.39
CA GLU A 1233 47.51 -7.38 -47.90
C GLU A 1233 48.08 -8.68 -48.46
N ILE A 1234 48.55 -8.68 -49.72
CA ILE A 1234 49.26 -9.83 -50.31
C ILE A 1234 50.61 -10.04 -49.60
N LEU A 1235 51.36 -8.97 -49.35
CA LEU A 1235 52.65 -9.01 -48.61
C LEU A 1235 52.50 -9.33 -47.10
N HIS A 1236 51.32 -9.19 -46.51
CA HIS A 1236 51.04 -9.62 -45.14
C HIS A 1236 50.57 -11.07 -45.04
N LYS A 1237 50.16 -11.68 -46.17
CA LYS A 1237 49.74 -13.09 -46.27
C LYS A 1237 50.87 -14.02 -46.72
N GLU A 1238 51.89 -13.50 -47.41
CA GLU A 1238 53.21 -14.15 -47.57
C GLU A 1238 54.07 -13.96 -46.32
#